data_AF-A0A8E6B9C7-F1
#
_entry.id   AF-A0A8E6B9C7-F1
#
_cell.length_a   1.000
_cell.length_b   1.000
_cell.length_c   1.000
_cell.angle_alpha   90.00
_cell.angle_beta   90.00
_cell.angle_gamma   90.00
#
_symmetry.space_group_name_H-M   'P 1'
#
loop_
_entity.id
_entity.type
_entity.pdbx_description
1 polymer ?
#
loop_
_entity_poly.entity_id
_entity_poly.type
_entity_poly.pdbx_seq_one_letter_code
_entity_poly.pdbx_strand_id
1 'polypeptide(L)'
;MAKFESKSYPNILRLHWMVLLTVCFDLNLKSSIAAEDWGSYSIVPSSATGFVLEAVGSQSKEGAVVSINKPMATENQKWVIVARGKDRYLIKPSLSSTLVLAASEGGKKMGTAIVLEKENGKPWQEWSLKKNENGSYCIIPAHAPGLGLDHFGGKAAVGARVDLWENRPGDQHLEWFIKPLAGTEKAIANGILESPPSTYVAPEIQAEKILKGQLKSFTFNSSKIFPGTVREVNVFIPAQYNGAKPACVYVKTDGFNPKEQELMEKMIATKEMPVTIGIFVRPGDLPAPMKNTMGRRNRCLEYDGMGDNHVRFLLEELLPYIAKEYQLKLSDNGDDRCIAGGSSGGIAAFNAAWERPEAFSRVYANSGSFVAFRGGHEFPTLVRKFEAKPIRAYLTTGMHDMENCAGDWFLIDLEMDKALKFSGYDYKFRVIKGGHVAGYYDYYEEAMSYLWKDWPKPVKAGPSAPRVQDIILPNESWKLVAQGLRGITSSGVTKTGEVLFLEADANKILRYDLEGNITLFTPNAEQASCMCVGAQGEIYVGSKTSGKILKIESNGERSVLVEGLPPQQLLAMPDGSLYATSNDAKLKDSGSIWLVKAGKKTQVDSGLKYASGLAYRPDQWLLSAADGRSKWGYSFQIRSDGSLINKEKFFWLHVPDWEDDSGAESMCYTKEGPLLIATHFGVQACADDGPTQVILPLPDRSRLLGVCLGGKDQDTLFAFTSDKIWKRKVKVHGVGAFTPWQPARGSKL
;
A
#
# COMPACT_ATOMS: atom_id res chain seq x y z
N MET A 1 19.27 10.84 -64.79
CA MET A 1 20.02 12.09 -65.09
C MET A 1 20.73 12.52 -63.82
N ALA A 2 22.07 12.60 -63.87
CA ALA A 2 22.86 13.81 -63.59
C ALA A 2 22.90 14.22 -62.09
N LYS A 3 24.00 13.94 -61.35
CA LYS A 3 25.30 14.68 -61.28
C LYS A 3 25.19 15.97 -60.43
N PHE A 4 26.18 16.55 -59.74
CA PHE A 4 27.59 16.27 -59.31
C PHE A 4 27.99 17.43 -58.32
N GLU A 5 29.07 17.46 -57.54
CA GLU A 5 30.15 16.53 -57.13
C GLU A 5 30.67 17.00 -55.74
N SER A 6 31.29 16.13 -54.93
CA SER A 6 32.13 16.55 -53.77
C SER A 6 33.45 17.17 -54.21
N LYS A 7 34.08 18.07 -53.42
CA LYS A 7 35.56 18.20 -53.39
C LYS A 7 36.11 18.95 -52.17
N SER A 8 37.42 18.83 -51.95
CA SER A 8 38.08 19.00 -50.65
C SER A 8 39.57 19.37 -50.76
N TYR A 9 40.12 20.07 -49.73
CA TYR A 9 41.55 20.33 -49.46
C TYR A 9 42.29 21.33 -50.39
N PRO A 10 43.54 21.78 -50.08
CA PRO A 10 43.98 22.49 -48.86
C PRO A 10 44.94 23.69 -49.15
N ASN A 11 45.34 24.51 -48.15
CA ASN A 11 46.74 24.90 -47.81
C ASN A 11 46.89 26.16 -46.94
N ILE A 12 48.10 26.31 -46.38
CA ILE A 12 48.53 27.19 -45.27
C ILE A 12 49.47 28.29 -45.77
N LEU A 13 49.39 29.53 -45.24
CA LEU A 13 50.53 30.27 -44.62
C LEU A 13 50.15 31.69 -44.13
N ARG A 14 50.52 32.00 -42.86
CA ARG A 14 51.00 33.29 -42.27
C ARG A 14 50.24 34.61 -42.61
N LEU A 15 49.94 35.54 -41.70
CA LEU A 15 50.46 35.83 -40.35
C LEU A 15 49.53 36.82 -39.58
N HIS A 16 49.66 36.91 -38.25
CA HIS A 16 49.53 38.16 -37.46
C HIS A 16 48.15 38.86 -37.22
N TRP A 17 47.41 38.47 -36.15
CA TRP A 17 47.25 39.21 -34.86
C TRP A 17 45.97 38.79 -34.08
N MET A 18 46.15 38.51 -32.79
CA MET A 18 45.20 38.55 -31.65
C MET A 18 43.69 38.28 -31.89
N VAL A 19 43.20 37.13 -31.37
CA VAL A 19 42.23 37.00 -30.25
C VAL A 19 41.59 35.59 -30.24
N LEU A 20 41.42 35.02 -29.04
CA LEU A 20 40.59 33.84 -28.67
C LEU A 20 40.91 32.45 -29.29
N LEU A 21 41.56 31.61 -28.48
CA LEU A 21 41.16 30.23 -28.07
C LEU A 21 42.36 29.27 -27.96
N THR A 22 42.63 28.75 -26.75
CA THR A 22 42.91 27.32 -26.47
C THR A 22 42.92 27.07 -24.96
N VAL A 23 41.92 26.32 -24.50
CA VAL A 23 41.95 25.24 -23.48
C VAL A 23 43.00 25.30 -22.36
N CYS A 24 42.54 25.48 -21.10
CA CYS A 24 42.66 24.48 -20.03
C CYS A 24 42.07 25.00 -18.69
N PHE A 25 41.27 24.16 -18.03
CA PHE A 25 40.87 24.19 -16.60
C PHE A 25 40.23 25.47 -16.00
N ASP A 26 39.39 25.24 -15.00
CA ASP A 26 38.75 26.22 -14.09
C ASP A 26 37.53 27.01 -14.58
N LEU A 27 36.43 26.28 -14.82
CA LEU A 27 35.10 26.79 -14.47
C LEU A 27 34.72 26.33 -13.06
N ASN A 28 34.95 27.23 -12.10
CA ASN A 28 34.46 27.10 -10.73
C ASN A 28 32.91 27.10 -10.73
N LEU A 29 32.32 25.92 -10.87
CA LEU A 29 30.93 25.65 -10.54
C LEU A 29 30.72 25.88 -9.03
N LYS A 30 30.34 27.11 -8.67
CA LYS A 30 29.67 27.37 -7.39
C LYS A 30 28.26 26.79 -7.45
N SER A 31 28.17 25.46 -7.40
CA SER A 31 26.95 24.77 -7.00
C SER A 31 26.76 25.05 -5.51
N SER A 32 25.86 25.98 -5.18
CA SER A 32 25.29 26.06 -3.85
C SER A 32 24.36 24.85 -3.68
N ILE A 33 24.95 23.71 -3.33
CA ILE A 33 24.23 22.55 -2.82
C ILE A 33 23.61 22.99 -1.50
N ALA A 34 22.32 23.34 -1.52
CA ALA A 34 21.51 23.24 -0.31
C ALA A 34 21.32 21.75 -0.06
N ALA A 35 22.15 21.18 0.81
CA ALA A 35 22.10 19.77 1.12
C ALA A 35 20.79 19.43 1.84
N GLU A 36 20.19 18.32 1.45
CA GLU A 36 18.95 17.82 2.06
C GLU A 36 19.27 17.25 3.45
N ASP A 37 18.33 17.29 4.40
CA ASP A 37 18.52 16.95 5.83
C ASP A 37 18.81 15.45 6.15
N TRP A 38 19.25 14.67 5.17
CA TRP A 38 19.38 13.23 5.25
C TRP A 38 20.58 12.86 6.15
N GLY A 39 20.32 12.11 7.23
CA GLY A 39 21.36 11.59 8.14
C GLY A 39 21.99 12.53 9.18
N SER A 40 21.45 13.76 9.41
CA SER A 40 22.08 14.77 10.28
C SER A 40 21.44 14.94 11.68
N TYR A 41 22.26 14.93 12.74
CA TYR A 41 21.82 15.06 14.14
C TYR A 41 21.95 16.49 14.67
N SER A 42 21.11 16.84 15.63
CA SER A 42 21.30 17.98 16.54
C SER A 42 21.79 17.48 17.90
N ILE A 43 22.85 18.09 18.43
CA ILE A 43 23.47 17.71 19.70
C ILE A 43 23.09 18.78 20.74
N VAL A 44 22.35 18.40 21.79
CA VAL A 44 21.73 19.32 22.76
C VAL A 44 22.32 19.07 24.16
N PRO A 45 22.89 20.06 24.85
CA PRO A 45 23.40 19.87 26.22
C PRO A 45 22.24 19.62 27.19
N SER A 46 22.38 18.63 28.08
CA SER A 46 21.36 18.29 29.06
C SER A 46 21.15 19.40 30.10
N SER A 47 22.22 20.10 30.48
CA SER A 47 22.18 21.28 31.35
C SER A 47 21.53 22.52 30.71
N ALA A 48 21.28 22.53 29.39
CA ALA A 48 20.75 23.70 28.70
C ALA A 48 19.92 23.32 27.45
N THR A 49 18.82 22.59 27.67
CA THR A 49 18.01 21.97 26.61
C THR A 49 17.37 22.93 25.58
N GLY A 50 17.45 24.25 25.80
CA GLY A 50 17.05 25.29 24.83
C GLY A 50 18.14 25.71 23.83
N PHE A 51 19.30 25.04 23.86
CA PHE A 51 20.46 25.32 23.01
C PHE A 51 20.90 24.06 22.23
N VAL A 52 21.74 24.25 21.22
CA VAL A 52 22.34 23.21 20.37
C VAL A 52 23.83 23.47 20.19
N LEU A 53 24.61 22.41 19.95
CA LEU A 53 26.03 22.46 19.61
C LEU A 53 26.22 23.14 18.25
N GLU A 54 27.13 24.12 18.19
CA GLU A 54 27.35 24.97 17.03
C GLU A 54 28.85 25.05 16.67
N ALA A 55 29.17 24.84 15.39
CA ALA A 55 30.44 25.25 14.81
C ALA A 55 30.42 26.77 14.56
N VAL A 56 31.32 27.52 15.19
CA VAL A 56 31.29 28.98 15.13
C VAL A 56 31.77 29.49 13.76
N GLY A 57 30.91 30.26 13.08
CA GLY A 57 31.19 30.91 11.79
C GLY A 57 30.53 30.22 10.60
N SER A 58 29.93 31.03 9.71
CA SER A 58 29.11 30.59 8.56
C SER A 58 29.86 29.88 7.42
N GLN A 59 31.18 29.76 7.54
CA GLN A 59 32.05 28.90 6.72
C GLN A 59 33.09 28.32 7.68
N SER A 60 32.79 27.19 8.31
CA SER A 60 33.71 26.63 9.31
C SER A 60 35.01 26.19 8.67
N LYS A 61 36.11 26.74 9.18
CA LYS A 61 37.48 26.44 8.76
C LYS A 61 38.14 25.54 9.80
N GLU A 62 39.26 24.93 9.43
CA GLU A 62 40.16 24.30 10.40
C GLU A 62 40.55 25.31 11.49
N GLY A 63 40.51 24.88 12.76
CA GLY A 63 40.67 25.73 13.94
C GLY A 63 39.41 26.48 14.40
N ALA A 64 38.26 26.31 13.74
CA ALA A 64 37.00 26.91 14.20
C ALA A 64 36.58 26.32 15.56
N VAL A 65 36.29 27.19 16.53
CA VAL A 65 35.87 26.81 17.88
C VAL A 65 34.42 26.32 17.89
N VAL A 66 34.11 25.38 18.77
CA VAL A 66 32.74 24.89 18.99
C VAL A 66 32.13 25.51 20.25
N SER A 67 30.85 25.87 20.15
CA SER A 67 30.07 26.53 21.20
C SER A 67 28.68 25.90 21.30
N ILE A 68 27.83 26.45 22.16
CA ILE A 68 26.38 26.25 22.10
C ILE A 68 25.65 27.54 21.73
N ASN A 69 24.55 27.43 21.00
CA ASN A 69 23.73 28.55 20.56
C ASN A 69 22.25 28.17 20.51
N LYS A 70 21.34 29.14 20.31
CA LYS A 70 19.92 28.86 20.10
C LYS A 70 19.74 28.08 18.78
N PRO A 71 18.79 27.13 18.71
CA PRO A 71 18.49 26.42 17.47
C PRO A 71 17.96 27.39 16.41
N MET A 72 18.70 27.49 15.29
CA MET A 72 18.37 28.29 14.11
C MET A 72 18.21 27.44 12.84
N ALA A 73 18.34 26.11 12.96
CA ALA A 73 18.27 25.14 11.85
C ALA A 73 19.31 25.34 10.73
N THR A 74 20.40 26.05 11.02
CA THR A 74 21.51 26.32 10.09
C THR A 74 22.50 25.15 10.01
N GLU A 75 23.18 24.98 8.87
CA GLU A 75 24.13 23.87 8.63
C GLU A 75 25.27 23.77 9.66
N ASN A 76 25.65 24.88 10.30
CA ASN A 76 26.67 24.90 11.35
C ASN A 76 26.18 24.37 12.71
N GLN A 77 24.90 24.00 12.82
CA GLN A 77 24.27 23.38 14.00
C GLN A 77 23.84 21.92 13.75
N LYS A 78 24.14 21.38 12.55
CA LYS A 78 23.83 20.01 12.11
C LYS A 78 25.11 19.17 12.11
N TRP A 79 25.01 17.92 12.57
CA TRP A 79 26.16 17.06 12.83
C TRP A 79 25.95 15.63 12.34
N VAL A 80 26.85 15.11 11.51
CA VAL A 80 26.84 13.72 11.03
C VAL A 80 27.77 12.87 11.92
N ILE A 81 27.27 11.75 12.43
CA ILE A 81 28.02 10.84 13.31
C ILE A 81 28.43 9.60 12.50
N VAL A 82 29.74 9.38 12.34
CA VAL A 82 30.30 8.33 11.46
C VAL A 82 31.07 7.31 12.30
N ALA A 83 30.67 6.03 12.24
CA ALA A 83 31.39 4.96 12.92
C ALA A 83 32.79 4.73 12.30
N ARG A 84 33.80 4.52 13.15
CA ARG A 84 35.19 4.17 12.76
C ARG A 84 35.66 2.83 13.32
N GLY A 85 34.83 2.17 14.12
CA GLY A 85 35.10 0.84 14.67
C GLY A 85 34.08 0.48 15.74
N LYS A 86 34.37 -0.53 16.55
CA LYS A 86 33.56 -0.84 17.73
C LYS A 86 33.63 0.32 18.72
N ASP A 87 32.48 0.90 19.05
CA ASP A 87 32.29 1.97 20.05
C ASP A 87 33.12 3.26 19.82
N ARG A 88 33.51 3.52 18.56
CA ARG A 88 34.30 4.69 18.10
C ARG A 88 33.61 5.43 16.96
N TYR A 89 33.53 6.75 17.08
CA TYR A 89 32.81 7.64 16.18
C TYR A 89 33.59 8.91 15.86
N LEU A 90 33.46 9.41 14.63
CA LEU A 90 33.73 10.81 14.30
C LEU A 90 32.43 11.60 14.39
N ILE A 91 32.52 12.85 14.79
CA ILE A 91 31.42 13.82 14.75
C ILE A 91 31.82 14.89 13.73
N LYS A 92 31.08 15.00 12.63
CA LYS A 92 31.35 15.93 11.51
C LYS A 92 30.28 17.01 11.45
N PRO A 93 30.61 18.29 11.21
CA PRO A 93 29.60 19.30 10.92
C PRO A 93 29.04 19.10 9.51
N SER A 94 27.72 19.22 9.29
CA SER A 94 27.11 18.95 7.97
C SER A 94 27.63 19.88 6.86
N LEU A 95 28.10 21.07 7.22
CA LEU A 95 28.77 22.02 6.31
C LEU A 95 30.16 21.60 5.79
N SER A 96 30.75 20.48 6.23
CA SER A 96 32.04 20.01 5.71
C SER A 96 32.24 18.50 5.86
N SER A 97 32.48 17.83 4.73
CA SER A 97 32.85 16.41 4.70
C SER A 97 34.28 16.12 5.18
N THR A 98 35.14 17.15 5.26
CA THR A 98 36.59 17.01 5.53
C THR A 98 37.02 17.43 6.94
N LEU A 99 36.14 18.10 7.69
CA LEU A 99 36.39 18.52 9.07
C LEU A 99 35.72 17.56 10.08
N VAL A 100 36.29 17.47 11.27
CA VAL A 100 35.84 16.65 12.39
C VAL A 100 35.96 17.40 13.71
N LEU A 101 35.05 17.11 14.65
CA LEU A 101 35.12 17.55 16.03
C LEU A 101 36.37 16.97 16.70
N ALA A 102 37.21 17.83 17.26
CA ALA A 102 38.52 17.47 17.81
C ALA A 102 38.80 18.19 19.12
N ALA A 103 39.49 17.50 20.05
CA ALA A 103 40.13 18.17 21.17
C ALA A 103 41.41 18.84 20.68
N SER A 104 41.48 20.18 20.80
CA SER A 104 42.52 21.01 20.18
C SER A 104 43.93 20.50 20.47
N GLU A 105 44.72 20.28 19.42
CA GLU A 105 46.12 19.83 19.49
C GLU A 105 46.33 18.50 20.25
N GLY A 106 45.28 17.70 20.43
CA GLY A 106 45.32 16.47 21.22
C GLY A 106 45.47 16.69 22.73
N GLY A 107 45.07 17.85 23.23
CA GLY A 107 45.15 18.19 24.66
C GLY A 107 44.43 17.18 25.57
N LYS A 108 45.00 16.92 26.75
CA LYS A 108 44.52 15.94 27.75
C LYS A 108 44.29 16.54 29.13
N LYS A 109 44.07 17.85 29.21
CA LYS A 109 43.85 18.59 30.46
C LYS A 109 42.41 19.11 30.52
N MET A 110 41.88 19.29 31.72
CA MET A 110 40.61 20.00 31.91
C MET A 110 40.73 21.42 31.32
N GLY A 111 39.70 21.89 30.63
CA GLY A 111 39.72 23.15 29.88
C GLY A 111 40.35 23.07 28.48
N THR A 112 40.66 21.87 27.96
CA THR A 112 41.12 21.74 26.55
C THR A 112 39.95 22.10 25.62
N ALA A 113 40.10 23.15 24.81
CA ALA A 113 39.05 23.61 23.91
C ALA A 113 38.69 22.60 22.81
N ILE A 114 37.42 22.61 22.40
CA ILE A 114 36.93 21.82 21.27
C ILE A 114 36.87 22.67 20.01
N VAL A 115 37.41 22.12 18.93
CA VAL A 115 37.60 22.76 17.64
C VAL A 115 37.23 21.82 16.50
N LEU A 116 37.18 22.36 15.28
CA LEU A 116 37.14 21.58 14.06
C LEU A 116 38.55 21.45 13.46
N GLU A 117 39.03 20.22 13.30
CA GLU A 117 40.29 19.90 12.63
C GLU A 117 40.02 19.13 11.32
N LYS A 118 40.98 19.12 10.39
CA LYS A 118 40.89 18.25 9.21
C LYS A 118 41.07 16.79 9.61
N GLU A 119 40.18 15.92 9.09
CA GLU A 119 40.26 14.48 9.38
C GLU A 119 41.60 13.90 8.92
N ASN A 120 42.35 13.34 9.87
CA ASN A 120 43.68 12.79 9.65
C ASN A 120 43.95 11.50 10.47
N GLY A 121 42.90 10.91 11.06
CA GLY A 121 42.96 9.64 11.80
C GLY A 121 43.66 9.73 13.15
N LYS A 122 43.74 10.92 13.76
CA LYS A 122 44.34 11.09 15.09
C LYS A 122 43.33 10.78 16.20
N PRO A 123 43.77 10.18 17.33
CA PRO A 123 42.86 9.66 18.35
C PRO A 123 42.12 10.75 19.17
N TRP A 124 42.44 12.03 18.99
CA TRP A 124 41.69 13.15 19.58
C TRP A 124 40.55 13.68 18.70
N GLN A 125 40.40 13.11 17.49
CA GLN A 125 39.27 13.31 16.58
C GLN A 125 38.19 12.22 16.75
N GLU A 126 38.50 11.14 17.47
CA GLU A 126 37.60 10.02 17.74
C GLU A 126 36.94 10.13 19.12
N TRP A 127 35.66 9.77 19.15
CA TRP A 127 34.79 9.87 20.33
C TRP A 127 34.10 8.53 20.61
N SER A 128 33.89 8.24 21.89
CA SER A 128 32.99 7.17 22.34
C SER A 128 31.70 7.79 22.87
N LEU A 129 30.56 7.23 22.50
CA LEU A 129 29.23 7.72 22.84
C LEU A 129 28.60 6.79 23.87
N LYS A 130 28.79 7.08 25.17
CA LYS A 130 28.25 6.25 26.25
C LYS A 130 26.85 6.73 26.61
N LYS A 131 25.84 5.91 26.35
CA LYS A 131 24.43 6.24 26.64
C LYS A 131 24.12 6.12 28.14
N ASN A 132 23.35 7.07 28.65
CA ASN A 132 22.85 7.14 30.02
C ASN A 132 21.37 6.70 30.11
N GLU A 133 20.89 6.39 31.32
CA GLU A 133 19.51 5.90 31.55
C GLU A 133 18.43 6.89 31.13
N ASN A 134 18.67 8.20 31.32
CA ASN A 134 17.80 9.29 30.88
C ASN A 134 17.77 9.50 29.35
N GLY A 135 18.56 8.72 28.59
CA GLY A 135 18.66 8.82 27.12
C GLY A 135 19.66 9.87 26.61
N SER A 136 20.39 10.57 27.49
CA SER A 136 21.54 11.39 27.12
C SER A 136 22.77 10.51 26.80
N TYR A 137 23.85 11.15 26.34
CA TYR A 137 25.14 10.52 26.09
C TYR A 137 26.26 11.33 26.73
N CYS A 138 27.23 10.64 27.35
CA CYS A 138 28.55 11.20 27.59
C CYS A 138 29.40 11.02 26.33
N ILE A 139 29.99 12.11 25.83
CA ILE A 139 30.81 12.13 24.61
C ILE A 139 32.28 12.18 25.04
N ILE A 140 33.01 11.08 24.86
CA ILE A 140 34.30 10.81 25.52
C ILE A 140 35.42 10.72 24.47
N PRO A 141 36.48 11.54 24.52
CA PRO A 141 37.54 11.52 23.50
C PRO A 141 38.44 10.28 23.66
N ALA A 142 38.82 9.66 22.55
CA ALA A 142 39.50 8.36 22.56
C ALA A 142 40.92 8.41 23.15
N HIS A 143 41.62 9.54 23.07
CA HIS A 143 42.96 9.75 23.63
C HIS A 143 42.98 10.11 25.12
N ALA A 144 41.83 10.45 25.72
CA ALA A 144 41.69 10.93 27.10
C ALA A 144 40.38 10.43 27.75
N PRO A 145 40.22 9.12 28.01
CA PRO A 145 38.93 8.52 28.42
C PRO A 145 38.42 8.92 29.81
N GLY A 146 39.24 9.58 30.64
CA GLY A 146 38.81 10.18 31.91
C GLY A 146 38.20 11.58 31.76
N LEU A 147 38.16 12.14 30.55
CA LEU A 147 37.54 13.42 30.24
C LEU A 147 36.28 13.22 29.38
N GLY A 148 35.42 14.22 29.33
CA GLY A 148 34.21 14.25 28.51
C GLY A 148 33.96 15.64 27.92
N LEU A 149 33.13 15.70 26.88
CA LEU A 149 32.67 16.93 26.25
C LEU A 149 31.83 17.75 27.24
N ASP A 150 32.31 18.93 27.63
CA ASP A 150 31.68 19.79 28.63
C ASP A 150 31.02 21.02 28.00
N HIS A 151 29.80 21.32 28.43
CA HIS A 151 29.13 22.60 28.22
C HIS A 151 29.65 23.66 29.22
N PHE A 152 30.98 23.79 29.35
CA PHE A 152 31.68 24.81 30.15
C PHE A 152 31.07 25.03 31.55
N GLY A 153 30.94 23.96 32.33
CA GLY A 153 30.33 23.97 33.67
C GLY A 153 28.81 24.28 33.70
N GLY A 154 28.11 24.06 32.58
CA GLY A 154 26.66 24.25 32.46
C GLY A 154 26.20 25.68 32.17
N LYS A 155 27.09 26.54 31.66
CA LYS A 155 26.82 27.98 31.45
C LYS A 155 25.89 28.23 30.26
N ALA A 156 24.58 28.09 30.46
CA ALA A 156 23.50 28.26 29.48
C ALA A 156 23.39 29.68 28.87
N ALA A 157 24.35 30.07 28.03
CA ALA A 157 24.42 31.36 27.36
C ALA A 157 24.80 31.18 25.88
N VAL A 158 24.29 32.08 25.03
CA VAL A 158 24.65 32.11 23.59
C VAL A 158 26.17 32.28 23.44
N GLY A 159 26.80 31.36 22.70
CA GLY A 159 28.24 31.38 22.48
C GLY A 159 29.08 30.89 23.65
N ALA A 160 28.47 30.25 24.67
CA ALA A 160 29.24 29.50 25.67
C ALA A 160 30.08 28.42 24.96
N ARG A 161 31.36 28.33 25.34
CA ARG A 161 32.32 27.42 24.69
C ARG A 161 32.03 25.97 25.06
N VAL A 162 32.67 25.07 24.33
CA VAL A 162 32.72 23.64 24.67
C VAL A 162 34.19 23.23 24.81
N ASP A 163 34.49 22.51 25.89
CA ASP A 163 35.83 22.06 26.26
C ASP A 163 35.81 20.61 26.79
N LEU A 164 36.97 20.10 27.22
CA LEU A 164 37.07 18.83 27.94
C LEU A 164 37.10 19.06 29.45
N TRP A 165 36.24 18.36 30.18
CA TRP A 165 36.24 18.36 31.65
C TRP A 165 36.26 16.92 32.22
N GLU A 166 36.45 16.78 33.53
CA GLU A 166 36.49 15.47 34.21
C GLU A 166 35.18 14.70 34.02
N ASN A 167 35.22 13.50 33.45
CA ASN A 167 34.02 12.74 33.11
C ASN A 167 33.38 12.10 34.35
N ARG A 168 32.40 12.80 34.94
CA ARG A 168 31.65 12.37 36.13
C ARG A 168 30.26 11.88 35.71
N PRO A 169 29.90 10.60 35.94
CA PRO A 169 28.56 10.08 35.63
C PRO A 169 27.46 10.84 36.39
N GLY A 170 26.38 11.21 35.69
CA GLY A 170 25.25 11.97 36.25
C GLY A 170 25.45 13.48 36.29
N ASP A 171 26.59 13.99 35.80
CA ASP A 171 26.86 15.43 35.74
C ASP A 171 26.28 16.04 34.45
N GLN A 172 25.20 16.82 34.59
CA GLN A 172 24.38 17.28 33.46
C GLN A 172 25.11 18.21 32.48
N HIS A 173 26.25 18.79 32.85
CA HIS A 173 27.05 19.61 31.94
C HIS A 173 27.96 18.78 31.01
N LEU A 174 28.17 17.49 31.32
CA LEU A 174 28.89 16.50 30.51
C LEU A 174 27.96 15.57 29.70
N GLU A 175 26.64 15.80 29.80
CA GLU A 175 25.60 14.98 29.18
C GLU A 175 24.94 15.69 27.99
N TRP A 176 24.76 14.96 26.88
CA TRP A 176 24.25 15.50 25.62
C TRP A 176 23.16 14.61 25.02
N PHE A 177 22.00 15.20 24.71
CA PHE A 177 20.97 14.54 23.91
C PHE A 177 21.32 14.65 22.43
N ILE A 178 21.61 13.50 21.80
CA ILE A 178 21.82 13.40 20.35
C ILE A 178 20.46 13.13 19.71
N LYS A 179 19.86 14.16 19.09
CA LYS A 179 18.52 14.14 18.52
C LYS A 179 18.60 14.01 16.99
N PRO A 180 17.95 13.01 16.36
CA PRO A 180 17.83 12.97 14.90
C PRO A 180 16.98 14.15 14.40
N LEU A 181 17.37 14.76 13.28
CA LEU A 181 16.54 15.70 12.53
C LEU A 181 15.62 14.93 11.56
N ALA A 182 14.68 15.63 10.92
CA ALA A 182 13.83 15.00 9.89
C ALA A 182 14.70 14.48 8.73
N GLY A 183 14.45 13.26 8.25
CA GLY A 183 15.33 12.60 7.27
C GLY A 183 16.60 11.97 7.85
N THR A 184 16.86 12.08 9.15
CA THR A 184 17.96 11.34 9.78
C THR A 184 17.64 9.86 9.80
N GLU A 185 18.40 9.08 9.04
CA GLU A 185 18.53 7.66 9.26
C GLU A 185 18.81 7.44 10.75
N LYS A 186 17.90 6.77 11.46
CA LYS A 186 18.23 6.19 12.77
C LYS A 186 19.46 5.34 12.55
N ALA A 187 20.61 5.76 13.09
CA ALA A 187 21.81 4.95 13.08
C ALA A 187 21.42 3.56 13.60
N ILE A 188 21.53 2.57 12.71
CA ILE A 188 21.10 1.21 12.95
C ILE A 188 22.05 0.65 13.98
N ALA A 189 21.63 0.74 15.25
CA ALA A 189 22.40 0.26 16.38
C ALA A 189 22.58 -1.25 16.20
N ASN A 190 23.84 -1.66 16.03
CA ASN A 190 24.28 -2.90 15.38
C ASN A 190 24.17 -2.81 13.86
N GLY A 191 25.24 -2.35 13.21
CA GLY A 191 25.30 -2.23 11.75
C GLY A 191 25.09 -3.55 11.01
N ILE A 192 24.92 -3.41 9.68
CA ILE A 192 24.40 -4.40 8.72
C ILE A 192 22.86 -4.28 8.57
N LEU A 193 22.43 -3.65 7.46
CA LEU A 193 21.04 -3.70 6.96
C LEU A 193 20.71 -5.07 6.36
N GLU A 194 21.72 -5.74 5.81
CA GLU A 194 21.67 -7.13 5.38
C GLU A 194 21.19 -8.06 6.51
N SER A 195 20.33 -9.00 6.15
CA SER A 195 19.76 -9.94 7.11
C SER A 195 20.84 -10.91 7.59
N PRO A 196 20.75 -11.41 8.84
CA PRO A 196 21.70 -12.41 9.33
C PRO A 196 21.73 -13.62 8.38
N PRO A 197 22.88 -14.29 8.21
CA PRO A 197 23.00 -15.46 7.34
C PRO A 197 21.89 -16.48 7.56
N SER A 198 21.56 -17.24 6.51
CA SER A 198 20.52 -18.26 6.64
C SER A 198 20.86 -19.25 7.75
N THR A 199 19.88 -19.51 8.63
CA THR A 199 19.92 -20.60 9.61
C THR A 199 19.35 -21.90 9.05
N TYR A 200 18.91 -21.89 7.80
CA TYR A 200 18.50 -23.10 7.09
C TYR A 200 19.72 -24.01 6.84
N VAL A 201 19.57 -25.29 7.16
CA VAL A 201 20.53 -26.33 6.87
C VAL A 201 19.81 -27.37 6.04
N ALA A 202 20.23 -27.56 4.79
CA ALA A 202 19.64 -28.54 3.91
C ALA A 202 19.81 -29.96 4.48
N PRO A 203 18.77 -30.80 4.50
CA PRO A 203 18.88 -32.20 4.90
C PRO A 203 19.90 -32.95 4.01
N GLU A 204 20.75 -33.76 4.64
CA GLU A 204 21.67 -34.62 3.89
C GLU A 204 20.90 -35.67 3.09
N ILE A 205 21.22 -35.79 1.80
CA ILE A 205 20.63 -36.77 0.90
C ILE A 205 21.67 -37.30 -0.08
N GLN A 206 21.67 -38.62 -0.26
CA GLN A 206 22.50 -39.32 -1.24
C GLN A 206 22.04 -38.95 -2.67
N ALA A 207 22.98 -38.68 -3.57
CA ALA A 207 22.67 -38.18 -4.92
C ALA A 207 21.76 -39.13 -5.71
N GLU A 208 21.88 -40.44 -5.50
CA GLU A 208 21.10 -41.49 -6.14
C GLU A 208 19.61 -41.45 -5.75
N LYS A 209 19.26 -40.76 -4.65
CA LYS A 209 17.87 -40.54 -4.21
C LYS A 209 17.23 -39.31 -4.86
N ILE A 210 18.00 -38.45 -5.51
CA ILE A 210 17.52 -37.28 -6.27
C ILE A 210 17.17 -37.75 -7.68
N LEU A 211 15.92 -38.20 -7.87
CA LEU A 211 15.44 -38.70 -9.15
C LEU A 211 15.20 -37.56 -10.15
N LYS A 212 15.78 -37.67 -11.35
CA LYS A 212 15.60 -36.70 -12.44
C LYS A 212 14.19 -36.77 -13.03
N GLY A 213 13.51 -35.62 -13.10
CA GLY A 213 12.20 -35.50 -13.74
C GLY A 213 12.25 -35.38 -15.26
N GLN A 214 11.08 -35.22 -15.88
CA GLN A 214 10.96 -34.93 -17.31
C GLN A 214 10.71 -33.44 -17.54
N LEU A 215 11.43 -32.85 -18.50
CA LEU A 215 11.15 -31.51 -19.02
C LEU A 215 10.40 -31.63 -20.35
N LYS A 216 9.31 -30.87 -20.50
CA LYS A 216 8.62 -30.64 -21.79
C LYS A 216 8.69 -29.15 -22.11
N SER A 217 8.75 -28.80 -23.40
CA SER A 217 8.78 -27.41 -23.85
C SER A 217 7.79 -27.22 -25.00
N PHE A 218 7.08 -26.10 -25.02
CA PHE A 218 6.16 -25.74 -26.09
C PHE A 218 6.01 -24.21 -26.19
N THR A 219 5.41 -23.75 -27.29
CA THR A 219 5.08 -22.35 -27.52
C THR A 219 3.58 -22.14 -27.35
N PHE A 220 3.18 -21.25 -26.44
CA PHE A 220 1.78 -20.85 -26.28
C PHE A 220 1.52 -19.55 -27.05
N ASN A 221 0.51 -19.56 -27.94
CA ASN A 221 0.20 -18.45 -28.85
C ASN A 221 -1.31 -18.16 -29.00
N SER A 222 -2.16 -18.79 -28.18
CA SER A 222 -3.62 -18.78 -28.30
C SER A 222 -4.32 -17.97 -27.20
N SER A 223 -3.60 -17.04 -26.57
CA SER A 223 -4.12 -16.26 -25.45
C SER A 223 -5.21 -15.29 -25.88
N LYS A 224 -6.32 -15.26 -25.13
CA LYS A 224 -7.42 -14.29 -25.27
C LYS A 224 -7.26 -13.11 -24.32
N ILE A 225 -6.68 -13.34 -23.14
CA ILE A 225 -6.38 -12.30 -22.15
C ILE A 225 -5.20 -11.42 -22.61
N PHE A 226 -4.22 -12.00 -23.32
CA PHE A 226 -3.13 -11.27 -23.96
C PHE A 226 -3.10 -11.53 -25.48
N PRO A 227 -4.02 -10.92 -26.27
CA PRO A 227 -4.23 -11.25 -27.68
C PRO A 227 -2.96 -11.18 -28.54
N GLY A 228 -2.78 -12.20 -29.40
CA GLY A 228 -1.70 -12.27 -30.39
C GLY A 228 -0.30 -12.47 -29.81
N THR A 229 -0.15 -12.57 -28.49
CA THR A 229 1.15 -12.83 -27.86
C THR A 229 1.61 -14.27 -28.06
N VAL A 230 2.92 -14.44 -28.17
CA VAL A 230 3.62 -15.72 -28.28
C VAL A 230 4.60 -15.80 -27.12
N ARG A 231 4.65 -16.95 -26.42
CA ARG A 231 5.58 -17.19 -25.31
C ARG A 231 6.07 -18.63 -25.25
N GLU A 232 7.32 -18.82 -24.83
CA GLU A 232 7.86 -20.12 -24.47
C GLU A 232 7.35 -20.55 -23.10
N VAL A 233 7.01 -21.83 -22.98
CA VAL A 233 6.61 -22.47 -21.72
C VAL A 233 7.35 -23.80 -21.58
N ASN A 234 7.94 -24.02 -20.40
CA ASN A 234 8.58 -25.28 -20.05
C ASN A 234 7.86 -25.90 -18.84
N VAL A 235 7.65 -27.21 -18.87
CA VAL A 235 6.91 -27.98 -17.86
C VAL A 235 7.81 -29.08 -17.32
N PHE A 236 8.16 -28.95 -16.03
CA PHE A 236 8.90 -29.95 -15.27
C PHE A 236 7.93 -30.89 -14.55
N ILE A 237 8.02 -32.18 -14.85
CA ILE A 237 7.24 -33.25 -14.24
C ILE A 237 8.20 -34.08 -13.38
N PRO A 238 8.10 -34.05 -12.03
CA PRO A 238 9.03 -34.77 -11.16
C PRO A 238 8.83 -36.29 -11.29
N ALA A 239 9.90 -37.08 -11.15
CA ALA A 239 9.88 -38.54 -11.32
C ALA A 239 8.93 -39.27 -10.35
N GLN A 240 8.64 -38.66 -9.20
CA GLN A 240 7.73 -39.16 -8.17
C GLN A 240 6.25 -39.00 -8.56
N TYR A 241 5.93 -38.25 -9.63
CA TYR A 241 4.56 -38.05 -10.09
C TYR A 241 4.05 -39.25 -10.92
N ASN A 242 2.92 -39.80 -10.50
CA ASN A 242 2.31 -41.00 -11.11
C ASN A 242 0.82 -40.80 -11.49
N GLY A 243 0.31 -39.57 -11.45
CA GLY A 243 -1.09 -39.26 -11.79
C GLY A 243 -2.15 -39.78 -10.81
N ALA A 244 -1.78 -40.42 -9.67
CA ALA A 244 -2.75 -40.95 -8.73
C ALA A 244 -3.53 -39.84 -7.99
N LYS A 245 -2.84 -38.76 -7.59
CA LYS A 245 -3.40 -37.57 -6.93
C LYS A 245 -3.07 -36.30 -7.74
N PRO A 246 -3.81 -35.19 -7.56
CA PRO A 246 -3.38 -33.88 -8.03
C PRO A 246 -2.01 -33.53 -7.46
N ALA A 247 -1.11 -33.01 -8.30
CA ALA A 247 0.19 -32.48 -7.86
C ALA A 247 0.06 -31.04 -7.37
N CYS A 248 0.98 -30.65 -6.48
CA CYS A 248 1.25 -29.25 -6.23
C CYS A 248 1.81 -28.58 -7.50
N VAL A 249 1.67 -27.26 -7.61
CA VAL A 249 2.13 -26.48 -8.77
C VAL A 249 3.09 -25.39 -8.31
N TYR A 250 4.23 -25.27 -8.99
CA TYR A 250 5.16 -24.15 -8.86
C TYR A 250 5.16 -23.37 -10.17
N VAL A 251 4.72 -22.13 -10.17
CA VAL A 251 4.76 -21.25 -11.35
C VAL A 251 5.96 -20.31 -11.25
N LYS A 252 6.79 -20.28 -12.28
CA LYS A 252 7.97 -19.42 -12.38
C LYS A 252 7.83 -18.45 -13.55
N THR A 253 7.90 -17.15 -13.26
CA THR A 253 7.96 -16.09 -14.28
C THR A 253 9.33 -16.05 -14.96
N ASP A 254 9.37 -15.43 -16.14
CA ASP A 254 10.58 -15.25 -16.97
C ASP A 254 11.22 -16.53 -17.56
N GLY A 255 10.53 -17.67 -17.42
CA GLY A 255 10.92 -18.93 -18.05
C GLY A 255 11.87 -19.80 -17.22
N PHE A 256 12.44 -20.81 -17.88
CA PHE A 256 13.13 -21.92 -17.23
C PHE A 256 14.60 -21.63 -16.86
N ASN A 257 15.04 -22.24 -15.75
CA ASN A 257 16.45 -22.31 -15.37
C ASN A 257 16.81 -23.73 -14.88
N PRO A 258 17.86 -24.39 -15.42
CA PRO A 258 18.28 -25.72 -14.97
C PRO A 258 18.60 -25.82 -13.47
N LYS A 259 19.20 -24.78 -12.88
CA LYS A 259 19.52 -24.75 -11.43
C LYS A 259 18.24 -24.81 -10.59
N GLU A 260 17.15 -24.19 -11.05
CA GLU A 260 15.87 -24.22 -10.34
C GLU A 260 15.22 -25.61 -10.41
N GLN A 261 15.33 -26.32 -11.55
CA GLN A 261 14.94 -27.73 -11.64
C GLN A 261 15.74 -28.60 -10.66
N GLU A 262 17.06 -28.47 -10.62
CA GLU A 262 17.92 -29.27 -9.73
C GLU A 262 17.57 -29.05 -8.25
N LEU A 263 17.27 -27.79 -7.87
CA LEU A 263 16.80 -27.45 -6.54
C LEU A 263 15.42 -28.04 -6.26
N MET A 264 14.46 -27.96 -7.19
CA MET A 264 13.15 -28.62 -7.03
C MET A 264 13.28 -30.14 -6.87
N GLU A 265 14.11 -30.80 -7.69
CA GLU A 265 14.37 -32.24 -7.59
C GLU A 265 14.95 -32.62 -6.21
N LYS A 266 15.90 -31.83 -5.71
CA LYS A 266 16.49 -31.98 -4.36
C LYS A 266 15.43 -31.82 -3.26
N MET A 267 14.66 -30.72 -3.28
CA MET A 267 13.69 -30.39 -2.23
C MET A 267 12.49 -31.37 -2.20
N ILE A 268 12.12 -31.95 -3.35
CA ILE A 268 11.13 -33.04 -3.43
C ILE A 268 11.71 -34.33 -2.84
N ALA A 269 12.99 -34.61 -3.08
CA ALA A 269 13.67 -35.79 -2.54
C ALA A 269 13.93 -35.69 -1.02
N THR A 270 14.22 -34.50 -0.47
CA THR A 270 14.28 -34.25 0.99
C THR A 270 12.90 -34.19 1.66
N LYS A 271 11.81 -34.14 0.86
CA LYS A 271 10.41 -34.00 1.28
C LYS A 271 10.04 -32.65 1.91
N GLU A 272 10.87 -31.64 1.71
CA GLU A 272 10.57 -30.27 2.12
C GLU A 272 9.63 -29.56 1.14
N MET A 273 9.65 -29.98 -0.13
CA MET A 273 8.60 -29.71 -1.08
C MET A 273 7.74 -30.97 -1.30
N PRO A 274 6.41 -30.85 -1.38
CA PRO A 274 5.56 -31.95 -1.88
C PRO A 274 5.86 -32.23 -3.36
N VAL A 275 5.33 -33.33 -3.89
CA VAL A 275 5.45 -33.66 -5.33
C VAL A 275 4.82 -32.53 -6.16
N THR A 276 5.68 -31.73 -6.79
CA THR A 276 5.33 -30.42 -7.38
C THR A 276 5.73 -30.38 -8.85
N ILE A 277 4.78 -30.03 -9.72
CA ILE A 277 5.01 -29.81 -11.15
C ILE A 277 5.43 -28.35 -11.34
N GLY A 278 6.57 -28.14 -12.01
CA GLY A 278 7.11 -26.80 -12.29
C GLY A 278 6.62 -26.27 -13.63
N ILE A 279 6.02 -25.09 -13.64
CA ILE A 279 5.50 -24.39 -14.82
C ILE A 279 6.31 -23.12 -15.02
N PHE A 280 7.24 -23.14 -15.96
CA PHE A 280 8.14 -22.04 -16.25
C PHE A 280 7.63 -21.29 -17.49
N VAL A 281 7.25 -20.02 -17.34
CA VAL A 281 6.58 -19.26 -18.39
C VAL A 281 7.30 -17.94 -18.65
N ARG A 282 7.71 -17.73 -19.90
CA ARG A 282 8.21 -16.41 -20.35
C ARG A 282 7.04 -15.44 -20.51
N PRO A 283 7.24 -14.12 -20.32
CA PRO A 283 6.23 -13.14 -20.71
C PRO A 283 5.96 -13.22 -22.22
N GLY A 284 4.77 -12.81 -22.64
CA GLY A 284 4.39 -12.71 -24.05
C GLY A 284 5.18 -11.66 -24.82
N ASP A 285 5.53 -12.00 -26.06
CA ASP A 285 5.90 -11.05 -27.09
C ASP A 285 4.81 -11.02 -28.17
N LEU A 286 4.32 -9.85 -28.55
CA LEU A 286 3.43 -9.69 -29.72
C LEU A 286 4.31 -9.49 -30.97
N PRO A 287 4.39 -10.46 -31.89
CA PRO A 287 5.23 -10.34 -33.08
C PRO A 287 4.73 -9.21 -33.99
N ALA A 288 5.66 -8.48 -34.60
CA ALA A 288 5.28 -7.50 -35.60
C ALA A 288 4.84 -8.20 -36.90
N PRO A 289 3.80 -7.69 -37.61
CA PRO A 289 3.32 -8.30 -38.86
C PRO A 289 4.26 -8.06 -40.05
N MET A 290 5.26 -7.19 -39.90
CA MET A 290 6.24 -6.86 -40.94
C MET A 290 7.59 -7.52 -40.63
N LYS A 291 8.35 -7.86 -41.67
CA LYS A 291 9.73 -8.36 -41.51
C LYS A 291 10.63 -7.24 -41.00
N ASN A 292 11.64 -7.61 -40.20
CA ASN A 292 12.68 -6.71 -39.66
C ASN A 292 12.16 -5.56 -38.78
N THR A 293 10.95 -5.64 -38.24
CA THR A 293 10.43 -4.66 -37.26
C THR A 293 10.32 -5.28 -35.86
N MET A 294 10.45 -4.44 -34.84
CA MET A 294 10.44 -4.87 -33.44
C MET A 294 9.01 -5.21 -32.99
N GLY A 295 8.82 -6.42 -32.43
CA GLY A 295 7.57 -6.81 -31.77
C GLY A 295 7.35 -6.05 -30.46
N ARG A 296 6.10 -6.01 -29.98
CA ARG A 296 5.76 -5.39 -28.70
C ARG A 296 5.96 -6.39 -27.56
N ARG A 297 7.01 -6.18 -26.76
CA ARG A 297 7.23 -6.91 -25.51
C ARG A 297 6.09 -6.66 -24.54
N ASN A 298 5.45 -7.72 -24.03
CA ASN A 298 4.28 -7.58 -23.17
C ASN A 298 4.62 -7.65 -21.67
N ARG A 299 5.86 -8.01 -21.28
CA ARG A 299 6.29 -8.23 -19.87
C ARG A 299 5.75 -7.21 -18.87
N CYS A 300 5.90 -5.91 -19.13
CA CYS A 300 5.44 -4.88 -18.19
C CYS A 300 3.90 -4.85 -18.04
N LEU A 301 3.16 -5.12 -19.11
CA LEU A 301 1.70 -5.24 -19.08
C LEU A 301 1.23 -6.54 -18.40
N GLU A 302 1.98 -7.64 -18.59
CA GLU A 302 1.65 -8.94 -18.00
C GLU A 302 2.05 -9.04 -16.52
N TYR A 303 3.10 -8.36 -16.08
CA TYR A 303 3.72 -8.61 -14.76
C TYR A 303 3.60 -7.44 -13.77
N ASP A 304 3.75 -6.18 -14.20
CA ASP A 304 3.81 -5.03 -13.28
C ASP A 304 2.43 -4.43 -12.96
N GLY A 305 1.38 -4.77 -13.71
CA GLY A 305 0.01 -4.28 -13.48
C GLY A 305 -0.65 -4.93 -12.25
N MET A 306 -1.41 -4.13 -11.49
CA MET A 306 -2.02 -4.55 -10.22
C MET A 306 -3.43 -5.17 -10.35
N GLY A 307 -3.86 -5.48 -11.57
CA GLY A 307 -5.10 -6.22 -11.83
C GLY A 307 -4.90 -7.73 -11.97
N ASP A 308 -5.99 -8.46 -12.15
CA ASP A 308 -5.96 -9.94 -12.14
C ASP A 308 -5.68 -10.61 -13.50
N ASN A 309 -5.48 -9.83 -14.57
CA ASN A 309 -5.23 -10.35 -15.92
C ASN A 309 -4.11 -11.41 -15.97
N HIS A 310 -3.00 -11.21 -15.25
CA HIS A 310 -1.91 -12.20 -15.21
C HIS A 310 -2.35 -13.55 -14.62
N VAL A 311 -3.01 -13.52 -13.46
CA VAL A 311 -3.42 -14.73 -12.76
C VAL A 311 -4.62 -15.38 -13.44
N ARG A 312 -5.52 -14.60 -14.06
CA ARG A 312 -6.53 -15.13 -14.98
C ARG A 312 -5.90 -15.83 -16.19
N PHE A 313 -4.85 -15.29 -16.80
CA PHE A 313 -4.11 -15.98 -17.87
C PHE A 313 -3.58 -17.35 -17.39
N LEU A 314 -3.00 -17.42 -16.19
CA LEU A 314 -2.56 -18.69 -15.61
C LEU A 314 -3.73 -19.67 -15.39
N LEU A 315 -4.83 -19.20 -14.80
CA LEU A 315 -5.95 -20.04 -14.35
C LEU A 315 -6.94 -20.45 -15.45
N GLU A 316 -7.24 -19.55 -16.39
CA GLU A 316 -8.27 -19.72 -17.42
C GLU A 316 -7.69 -20.27 -18.73
N GLU A 317 -6.39 -20.07 -18.99
CA GLU A 317 -5.76 -20.43 -20.25
C GLU A 317 -4.59 -21.42 -20.08
N LEU A 318 -3.55 -21.04 -19.34
CA LEU A 318 -2.28 -21.78 -19.37
C LEU A 318 -2.30 -23.10 -18.60
N LEU A 319 -2.69 -23.08 -17.33
CA LEU A 319 -2.72 -24.31 -16.51
C LEU A 319 -3.74 -25.34 -17.03
N PRO A 320 -4.96 -24.97 -17.49
CA PRO A 320 -5.87 -25.90 -18.14
C PRO A 320 -5.31 -26.49 -19.44
N TYR A 321 -4.61 -25.70 -20.26
CA TYR A 321 -3.96 -26.18 -21.47
C TYR A 321 -2.88 -27.24 -21.14
N ILE A 322 -1.99 -26.94 -20.19
CA ILE A 322 -0.91 -27.83 -19.75
C ILE A 322 -1.46 -29.14 -19.16
N ALA A 323 -2.47 -29.04 -18.30
CA ALA A 323 -3.14 -30.19 -17.70
C ALA A 323 -3.72 -31.13 -18.77
N LYS A 324 -4.32 -30.58 -19.82
CA LYS A 324 -4.88 -31.35 -20.94
C LYS A 324 -3.79 -31.95 -21.83
N GLU A 325 -2.83 -31.14 -22.28
CA GLU A 325 -1.80 -31.53 -23.25
C GLU A 325 -0.92 -32.68 -22.73
N TYR A 326 -0.49 -32.57 -21.47
CA TYR A 326 0.39 -33.57 -20.82
C TYR A 326 -0.36 -34.54 -19.89
N GLN A 327 -1.70 -34.52 -19.90
CA GLN A 327 -2.57 -35.42 -19.11
C GLN A 327 -2.27 -35.36 -17.59
N LEU A 328 -1.95 -34.16 -17.10
CA LEU A 328 -1.56 -33.89 -15.72
C LEU A 328 -2.77 -33.51 -14.86
N LYS A 329 -2.92 -34.17 -13.72
CA LYS A 329 -3.76 -33.68 -12.61
C LYS A 329 -2.97 -32.65 -11.82
N LEU A 330 -3.27 -31.37 -12.04
CA LEU A 330 -2.77 -30.25 -11.24
C LEU A 330 -3.80 -29.94 -10.14
N SER A 331 -3.36 -29.63 -8.92
CA SER A 331 -4.29 -29.14 -7.88
C SER A 331 -4.86 -27.78 -8.27
N ASP A 332 -6.10 -27.51 -7.88
CA ASP A 332 -6.81 -26.24 -8.02
C ASP A 332 -6.77 -25.38 -6.74
N ASN A 333 -6.47 -25.99 -5.60
CA ASN A 333 -6.34 -25.32 -4.31
C ASN A 333 -5.08 -24.42 -4.25
N GLY A 334 -5.26 -23.15 -3.87
CA GLY A 334 -4.17 -22.21 -3.62
C GLY A 334 -3.15 -22.67 -2.57
N ASP A 335 -3.51 -23.58 -1.66
CA ASP A 335 -2.58 -24.19 -0.72
C ASP A 335 -1.57 -25.18 -1.32
N ASP A 336 -1.88 -25.70 -2.50
CA ASP A 336 -0.99 -26.59 -3.26
C ASP A 336 -0.21 -25.81 -4.34
N ARG A 337 -0.24 -24.47 -4.29
CA ARG A 337 0.26 -23.61 -5.37
C ARG A 337 1.19 -22.51 -4.86
N CYS A 338 2.39 -22.51 -5.44
CA CYS A 338 3.40 -21.49 -5.26
C CYS A 338 3.64 -20.74 -6.58
N ILE A 339 3.87 -19.44 -6.51
CA ILE A 339 4.33 -18.63 -7.64
C ILE A 339 5.58 -17.84 -7.26
N ALA A 340 6.53 -17.73 -8.19
CA ALA A 340 7.86 -17.19 -7.94
C ALA A 340 8.38 -16.34 -9.09
N GLY A 341 9.16 -15.31 -8.74
CA GLY A 341 9.77 -14.42 -9.73
C GLY A 341 10.75 -13.42 -9.13
N GLY A 342 11.54 -12.80 -10.01
CA GLY A 342 12.41 -11.68 -9.67
C GLY A 342 12.03 -10.43 -10.45
N SER A 343 12.33 -9.23 -9.95
CA SER A 343 11.98 -7.98 -10.62
C SER A 343 10.45 -7.89 -10.85
N SER A 344 9.98 -7.56 -12.06
CA SER A 344 8.56 -7.61 -12.44
C SER A 344 7.93 -8.98 -12.17
N GLY A 345 8.69 -10.06 -12.28
CA GLY A 345 8.23 -11.39 -11.91
C GLY A 345 7.88 -11.53 -10.43
N GLY A 346 8.58 -10.81 -9.54
CA GLY A 346 8.33 -10.81 -8.10
C GLY A 346 7.03 -10.11 -7.73
N ILE A 347 6.75 -8.93 -8.33
CA ILE A 347 5.44 -8.26 -8.18
C ILE A 347 4.33 -9.08 -8.85
N ALA A 348 4.56 -9.72 -10.00
CA ALA A 348 3.58 -10.61 -10.62
C ALA A 348 3.23 -11.83 -9.74
N ALA A 349 4.23 -12.39 -9.06
CA ALA A 349 4.05 -13.47 -8.09
C ALA A 349 3.23 -13.02 -6.87
N PHE A 350 3.57 -11.87 -6.28
CA PHE A 350 2.79 -11.30 -5.17
C PHE A 350 1.36 -10.96 -5.61
N ASN A 351 1.19 -10.30 -6.76
CA ASN A 351 -0.10 -9.87 -7.27
C ASN A 351 -1.02 -11.05 -7.61
N ALA A 352 -0.49 -12.17 -8.12
CA ALA A 352 -1.30 -13.36 -8.37
C ALA A 352 -1.94 -13.93 -7.09
N ALA A 353 -1.19 -13.96 -5.98
CA ALA A 353 -1.69 -14.36 -4.67
C ALA A 353 -2.55 -13.28 -4.00
N TRP A 354 -2.26 -12.00 -4.28
CA TRP A 354 -3.07 -10.87 -3.82
C TRP A 354 -4.47 -10.91 -4.44
N GLU A 355 -4.56 -11.08 -5.75
CA GLU A 355 -5.84 -11.09 -6.46
C GLU A 355 -6.62 -12.39 -6.28
N ARG A 356 -5.93 -13.53 -6.23
CA ARG A 356 -6.54 -14.88 -6.18
C ARG A 356 -5.92 -15.74 -5.07
N PRO A 357 -6.05 -15.37 -3.78
CA PRO A 357 -5.44 -16.12 -2.67
C PRO A 357 -5.97 -17.56 -2.54
N GLU A 358 -7.18 -17.82 -3.02
CA GLU A 358 -7.78 -19.16 -3.11
C GLU A 358 -7.16 -20.03 -4.21
N ALA A 359 -6.41 -19.42 -5.13
CA ALA A 359 -5.73 -20.06 -6.26
C ALA A 359 -4.19 -19.99 -6.18
N PHE A 360 -3.61 -19.09 -5.38
CA PHE A 360 -2.18 -19.02 -5.05
C PHE A 360 -2.01 -18.46 -3.64
N SER A 361 -1.47 -19.25 -2.70
CA SER A 361 -1.22 -18.81 -1.31
C SER A 361 0.26 -18.65 -0.97
N ARG A 362 1.18 -19.16 -1.79
CA ARG A 362 2.63 -19.16 -1.54
C ARG A 362 3.37 -18.33 -2.59
N VAL A 363 4.19 -17.39 -2.14
CA VAL A 363 4.88 -16.40 -2.99
C VAL A 363 6.38 -16.38 -2.72
N TYR A 364 7.21 -16.48 -3.75
CA TYR A 364 8.62 -16.09 -3.68
C TYR A 364 8.91 -14.87 -4.58
N ALA A 365 9.21 -13.72 -3.97
CA ALA A 365 9.47 -12.47 -4.69
C ALA A 365 10.86 -11.92 -4.35
N ASN A 366 11.70 -11.72 -5.36
CA ASN A 366 13.08 -11.29 -5.20
C ASN A 366 13.32 -9.97 -5.97
N SER A 367 13.71 -8.91 -5.25
CA SER A 367 13.73 -7.52 -5.74
C SER A 367 12.46 -7.17 -6.50
N GLY A 368 11.30 -7.34 -5.84
CA GLY A 368 10.01 -7.22 -6.51
C GLY A 368 9.81 -5.81 -7.04
N SER A 369 9.33 -5.65 -8.28
CA SER A 369 9.09 -4.33 -8.88
C SER A 369 7.83 -3.64 -8.32
N PHE A 370 7.76 -3.49 -7.00
CA PHE A 370 6.76 -2.68 -6.28
C PHE A 370 6.93 -1.18 -6.51
N VAL A 371 7.71 -0.75 -7.52
CA VAL A 371 7.86 0.66 -7.93
C VAL A 371 6.70 1.14 -8.82
N ALA A 372 6.71 2.41 -9.19
CA ALA A 372 5.67 3.06 -10.00
C ALA A 372 5.68 2.73 -11.51
N PHE A 373 6.02 1.49 -11.93
CA PHE A 373 5.93 1.08 -13.34
C PHE A 373 4.48 1.02 -13.85
N ARG A 374 3.60 0.36 -13.08
CA ARG A 374 2.15 0.27 -13.33
C ARG A 374 1.38 0.23 -12.00
N GLY A 375 1.60 1.25 -11.18
CA GLY A 375 0.93 1.40 -9.89
C GLY A 375 1.56 0.65 -8.71
N GLY A 376 2.50 -0.27 -8.93
CA GLY A 376 3.09 -1.15 -7.89
C GLY A 376 3.43 -0.50 -6.54
N HIS A 377 3.85 0.78 -6.52
CA HIS A 377 4.11 1.58 -5.32
C HIS A 377 2.90 1.75 -4.37
N GLU A 378 1.68 1.44 -4.81
CA GLU A 378 0.50 1.43 -3.96
C GLU A 378 0.42 0.16 -3.09
N PHE A 379 1.13 -0.93 -3.41
CA PHE A 379 1.03 -2.18 -2.66
C PHE A 379 1.28 -2.02 -1.15
N PRO A 380 2.34 -1.33 -0.67
CA PRO A 380 2.53 -1.08 0.75
C PRO A 380 1.36 -0.32 1.41
N THR A 381 0.71 0.59 0.67
CA THR A 381 -0.50 1.31 1.13
C THR A 381 -1.72 0.39 1.17
N LEU A 382 -1.96 -0.42 0.13
CA LEU A 382 -3.10 -1.33 0.07
C LEU A 382 -2.98 -2.46 1.11
N VAL A 383 -1.78 -3.02 1.31
CA VAL A 383 -1.49 -4.03 2.35
C VAL A 383 -1.87 -3.54 3.75
N ARG A 384 -1.75 -2.24 4.04
CA ARG A 384 -2.12 -1.62 5.32
C ARG A 384 -3.62 -1.39 5.50
N LYS A 385 -4.40 -1.39 4.42
CA LYS A 385 -5.82 -1.00 4.41
C LYS A 385 -6.77 -2.18 4.15
N PHE A 386 -6.34 -3.13 3.32
CA PHE A 386 -7.11 -4.35 3.07
C PHE A 386 -7.14 -5.27 4.30
N GLU A 387 -8.26 -5.99 4.45
CA GLU A 387 -8.29 -7.21 5.25
C GLU A 387 -7.20 -8.19 4.80
N ALA A 388 -6.50 -8.79 5.77
CA ALA A 388 -5.36 -9.65 5.48
C ALA A 388 -5.80 -10.88 4.68
N LYS A 389 -5.09 -11.15 3.59
CA LYS A 389 -5.32 -12.31 2.73
C LYS A 389 -4.48 -13.50 3.22
N PRO A 390 -4.90 -14.77 2.99
CA PRO A 390 -4.14 -15.95 3.38
C PRO A 390 -2.94 -16.17 2.45
N ILE A 391 -1.95 -15.28 2.55
CA ILE A 391 -0.73 -15.28 1.75
C ILE A 391 0.47 -15.52 2.67
N ARG A 392 1.25 -16.55 2.31
CA ARG A 392 2.57 -16.80 2.87
C ARG A 392 3.61 -16.38 1.84
N ALA A 393 4.49 -15.46 2.22
CA ALA A 393 5.44 -14.88 1.29
C ALA A 393 6.89 -14.96 1.79
N TYR A 394 7.81 -15.20 0.88
CA TYR A 394 9.23 -15.01 1.09
C TYR A 394 9.68 -13.89 0.16
N LEU A 395 10.14 -12.80 0.74
CA LEU A 395 10.59 -11.62 0.02
C LEU A 395 12.09 -11.41 0.24
N THR A 396 12.79 -10.90 -0.76
CA THR A 396 14.19 -10.50 -0.62
C THR A 396 14.49 -9.25 -1.44
N THR A 397 15.44 -8.42 -1.03
CA THR A 397 15.87 -7.21 -1.75
C THR A 397 17.39 -7.04 -1.73
N GLY A 398 17.96 -6.36 -2.72
CA GLY A 398 19.38 -6.03 -2.77
C GLY A 398 19.71 -4.75 -1.96
N MET A 399 20.83 -4.72 -1.25
CA MET A 399 21.33 -3.47 -0.60
C MET A 399 21.76 -2.39 -1.60
N HIS A 400 22.06 -2.79 -2.85
CA HIS A 400 22.47 -1.92 -3.94
C HIS A 400 21.56 -2.16 -5.15
N ASP A 401 20.26 -2.29 -4.87
CA ASP A 401 19.23 -2.54 -5.88
C ASP A 401 19.11 -1.37 -6.88
N MET A 402 18.25 -1.53 -7.89
CA MET A 402 18.05 -0.52 -8.91
C MET A 402 17.30 0.71 -8.38
N GLU A 403 17.69 1.88 -8.89
CA GLU A 403 16.95 3.13 -8.81
C GLU A 403 16.73 3.65 -10.24
N ASN A 404 15.53 4.14 -10.54
CA ASN A 404 15.22 4.87 -11.77
C ASN A 404 13.97 5.74 -11.60
N CYS A 405 13.42 6.29 -12.69
CA CYS A 405 12.24 7.17 -12.66
C CYS A 405 10.95 6.54 -12.09
N ALA A 406 10.89 5.22 -11.90
CA ALA A 406 9.79 4.56 -11.20
C ALA A 406 9.97 4.51 -9.67
N GLY A 407 11.19 4.74 -9.17
CA GLY A 407 11.54 4.68 -7.75
C GLY A 407 12.82 3.87 -7.47
N ASP A 408 13.09 3.69 -6.18
CA ASP A 408 14.18 2.88 -5.60
C ASP A 408 13.59 1.53 -5.13
N TRP A 409 14.17 0.41 -5.60
CA TRP A 409 13.70 -0.94 -5.26
C TRP A 409 13.95 -1.30 -3.80
N PHE A 410 15.09 -0.89 -3.24
CA PHE A 410 15.47 -1.20 -1.87
C PHE A 410 14.53 -0.48 -0.88
N LEU A 411 14.26 0.81 -1.10
CA LEU A 411 13.37 1.59 -0.26
C LEU A 411 11.91 1.08 -0.31
N ILE A 412 11.40 0.72 -1.49
CA ILE A 412 10.02 0.24 -1.62
C ILE A 412 9.85 -1.19 -1.09
N ASP A 413 10.84 -2.06 -1.24
CA ASP A 413 10.87 -3.38 -0.60
C ASP A 413 10.90 -3.26 0.94
N LEU A 414 11.63 -2.30 1.50
CA LEU A 414 11.61 -1.98 2.94
C LEU A 414 10.25 -1.39 3.39
N GLU A 415 9.53 -0.68 2.53
CA GLU A 415 8.18 -0.23 2.85
C GLU A 415 7.19 -1.42 2.84
N MET A 416 7.36 -2.33 1.88
CA MET A 416 6.58 -3.56 1.77
C MET A 416 6.79 -4.48 2.98
N ASP A 417 8.02 -4.67 3.47
CA ASP A 417 8.31 -5.33 4.76
C ASP A 417 7.52 -4.70 5.91
N LYS A 418 7.62 -3.37 6.08
CA LYS A 418 6.90 -2.64 7.13
C LYS A 418 5.38 -2.74 6.99
N ALA A 419 4.84 -2.87 5.78
CA ALA A 419 3.41 -3.02 5.52
C ALA A 419 2.93 -4.43 5.86
N LEU A 420 3.62 -5.46 5.37
CA LEU A 420 3.33 -6.87 5.67
C LEU A 420 3.40 -7.15 7.18
N LYS A 421 4.41 -6.59 7.86
CA LYS A 421 4.54 -6.65 9.33
C LYS A 421 3.38 -5.99 10.06
N PHE A 422 2.99 -4.79 9.64
CA PHE A 422 1.92 -4.00 10.27
C PHE A 422 0.55 -4.67 10.16
N SER A 423 0.29 -5.37 9.05
CA SER A 423 -0.93 -6.15 8.84
C SER A 423 -0.82 -7.62 9.29
N GLY A 424 0.35 -8.03 9.78
CA GLY A 424 0.60 -9.34 10.41
C GLY A 424 0.56 -10.55 9.47
N TYR A 425 1.03 -10.40 8.22
CA TYR A 425 1.14 -11.51 7.26
C TYR A 425 2.13 -12.60 7.72
N ASP A 426 1.98 -13.84 7.24
CA ASP A 426 2.94 -14.95 7.47
C ASP A 426 4.08 -14.84 6.44
N TYR A 427 5.05 -13.94 6.68
CA TYR A 427 6.13 -13.69 5.73
C TYR A 427 7.54 -13.74 6.33
N LYS A 428 8.53 -13.96 5.46
CA LYS A 428 9.95 -13.68 5.70
C LYS A 428 10.41 -12.60 4.73
N PHE A 429 11.29 -11.72 5.19
CA PHE A 429 11.97 -10.72 4.36
C PHE A 429 13.48 -10.81 4.59
N ARG A 430 14.28 -10.71 3.52
CA ARG A 430 15.74 -10.60 3.60
C ARG A 430 16.29 -9.46 2.79
N VAL A 431 17.06 -8.59 3.44
CA VAL A 431 18.00 -7.71 2.77
C VAL A 431 19.28 -8.49 2.48
N ILE A 432 19.79 -8.41 1.26
CA ILE A 432 20.94 -9.19 0.79
C ILE A 432 21.99 -8.24 0.24
N LYS A 433 23.25 -8.39 0.64
CA LYS A 433 24.33 -7.59 0.07
C LYS A 433 24.56 -7.96 -1.40
N GLY A 434 24.14 -7.08 -2.30
CA GLY A 434 24.24 -7.28 -3.74
C GLY A 434 23.36 -6.29 -4.51
N GLY A 435 23.39 -6.40 -5.84
CA GLY A 435 22.56 -5.60 -6.74
C GLY A 435 21.13 -6.13 -6.90
N HIS A 436 20.43 -5.64 -7.93
CA HIS A 436 19.12 -6.14 -8.33
C HIS A 436 19.11 -7.68 -8.46
N VAL A 437 18.05 -8.31 -7.95
CA VAL A 437 17.83 -9.76 -7.89
C VAL A 437 18.94 -10.59 -7.21
N ALA A 438 19.74 -9.96 -6.34
CA ALA A 438 20.76 -10.66 -5.55
C ALA A 438 20.16 -11.79 -4.70
N GLY A 439 20.90 -12.90 -4.57
CA GLY A 439 20.56 -14.00 -3.69
C GLY A 439 19.37 -14.88 -4.09
N TYR A 440 18.79 -14.72 -5.30
CA TYR A 440 17.64 -15.53 -5.76
C TYR A 440 17.84 -17.03 -5.54
N TYR A 441 18.97 -17.57 -6.03
CA TYR A 441 19.26 -19.00 -5.90
C TYR A 441 19.91 -19.37 -4.58
N ASP A 442 20.54 -18.41 -3.90
CA ASP A 442 21.32 -18.66 -2.67
C ASP A 442 20.39 -18.84 -1.47
N TYR A 443 19.20 -18.24 -1.51
CA TYR A 443 18.14 -18.38 -0.52
C TYR A 443 16.95 -19.23 -0.99
N TYR A 444 17.03 -19.86 -2.18
CA TYR A 444 15.93 -20.63 -2.75
C TYR A 444 15.47 -21.78 -1.85
N GLU A 445 16.42 -22.56 -1.32
CA GLU A 445 16.09 -23.71 -0.46
C GLU A 445 15.43 -23.26 0.85
N GLU A 446 15.93 -22.20 1.50
CA GLU A 446 15.26 -21.60 2.66
C GLU A 446 13.86 -21.09 2.31
N ALA A 447 13.71 -20.43 1.16
CA ALA A 447 12.44 -19.91 0.70
C ALA A 447 11.42 -21.03 0.51
N MET A 448 11.78 -22.10 -0.21
CA MET A 448 10.89 -23.24 -0.43
C MET A 448 10.58 -23.98 0.89
N SER A 449 11.59 -24.27 1.72
CA SER A 449 11.40 -24.91 3.03
C SER A 449 10.45 -24.09 3.92
N TYR A 450 10.55 -22.76 3.89
CA TYR A 450 9.63 -21.86 4.60
C TYR A 450 8.22 -21.79 3.99
N LEU A 451 8.08 -21.71 2.66
CA LEU A 451 6.78 -21.60 2.00
C LEU A 451 5.96 -22.90 2.16
N TRP A 452 6.62 -24.05 2.04
CA TRP A 452 6.00 -25.37 2.17
C TRP A 452 5.94 -25.89 3.61
N LYS A 453 6.45 -25.16 4.60
CA LYS A 453 6.33 -25.49 6.04
C LYS A 453 4.88 -25.85 6.38
N ASP A 454 4.70 -26.90 7.17
CA ASP A 454 3.41 -27.42 7.62
C ASP A 454 2.43 -27.91 6.52
N TRP A 455 2.79 -27.93 5.23
CA TRP A 455 1.92 -28.50 4.18
C TRP A 455 1.53 -29.96 4.54
N PRO A 456 0.25 -30.37 4.39
CA PRO A 456 -0.85 -29.71 3.69
C PRO A 456 -1.77 -28.83 4.57
N LYS A 457 -1.30 -28.29 5.71
CA LYS A 457 -2.12 -27.33 6.48
C LYS A 457 -2.34 -26.05 5.67
N PRO A 458 -3.57 -25.50 5.66
CA PRO A 458 -3.85 -24.24 5.00
C PRO A 458 -3.04 -23.05 5.51
N VAL A 459 -2.62 -22.18 4.60
CA VAL A 459 -2.11 -20.84 4.93
C VAL A 459 -3.26 -20.03 5.52
N LYS A 460 -2.99 -19.34 6.64
CA LYS A 460 -3.97 -18.51 7.32
C LYS A 460 -3.71 -17.04 7.02
N ALA A 461 -4.79 -16.27 6.94
CA ALA A 461 -4.70 -14.82 6.95
C ALA A 461 -4.07 -14.32 8.27
N GLY A 462 -3.38 -13.19 8.19
CA GLY A 462 -2.93 -12.44 9.37
C GLY A 462 -4.10 -11.82 10.15
N PRO A 463 -3.84 -11.18 11.30
CA PRO A 463 -4.85 -10.46 12.07
C PRO A 463 -5.37 -9.18 11.37
N SER A 464 -4.78 -8.77 10.24
CA SER A 464 -4.99 -7.47 9.57
C SER A 464 -4.43 -6.28 10.36
N ALA A 465 -4.33 -5.12 9.70
CA ALA A 465 -3.92 -3.88 10.35
C ALA A 465 -4.91 -3.46 11.46
N PRO A 466 -4.47 -2.70 12.49
CA PRO A 466 -5.32 -2.27 13.60
C PRO A 466 -6.65 -1.63 13.19
N ARG A 467 -6.65 -0.75 12.17
CA ARG A 467 -7.89 -0.10 11.67
C ARG A 467 -8.89 -1.07 11.08
N VAL A 468 -8.41 -2.13 10.40
CA VAL A 468 -9.28 -3.20 9.92
C VAL A 468 -9.88 -3.94 11.11
N GLN A 469 -9.05 -4.25 12.12
CA GLN A 469 -9.49 -4.90 13.36
C GLN A 469 -10.47 -4.06 14.18
N ASP A 470 -10.52 -2.74 14.04
CA ASP A 470 -11.55 -1.90 14.68
C ASP A 470 -12.95 -2.16 14.08
N ILE A 471 -13.02 -2.61 12.83
CA ILE A 471 -14.28 -2.92 12.11
C ILE A 471 -14.61 -4.41 12.17
N ILE A 472 -13.66 -5.31 11.89
CA ILE A 472 -13.94 -6.75 11.75
C ILE A 472 -13.84 -7.52 13.08
N LEU A 473 -14.56 -8.64 13.16
CA LEU A 473 -14.40 -9.64 14.21
C LEU A 473 -13.43 -10.75 13.75
N PRO A 474 -12.49 -11.22 14.60
CA PRO A 474 -11.61 -12.33 14.26
C PRO A 474 -12.41 -13.59 13.89
N ASN A 475 -12.03 -14.24 12.79
CA ASN A 475 -12.65 -15.44 12.22
C ASN A 475 -14.08 -15.27 11.66
N GLU A 476 -14.68 -14.07 11.65
CA GLU A 476 -15.96 -13.80 11.00
C GLU A 476 -15.76 -13.31 9.55
N SER A 477 -15.78 -14.26 8.60
CA SER A 477 -15.70 -13.99 7.16
C SER A 477 -17.06 -13.71 6.51
N TRP A 478 -17.03 -13.27 5.25
CA TRP A 478 -18.22 -13.15 4.41
C TRP A 478 -18.92 -14.50 4.21
N LYS A 479 -20.24 -14.51 4.42
CA LYS A 479 -21.15 -15.64 4.22
C LYS A 479 -22.15 -15.27 3.13
N LEU A 480 -22.26 -16.10 2.09
CA LEU A 480 -23.26 -15.94 1.03
C LEU A 480 -24.65 -16.16 1.64
N VAL A 481 -25.57 -15.23 1.41
CA VAL A 481 -26.97 -15.28 1.88
C VAL A 481 -27.89 -15.76 0.77
N ALA A 482 -27.70 -15.23 -0.44
CA ALA A 482 -28.50 -15.56 -1.62
C ALA A 482 -27.71 -15.30 -2.90
N GLN A 483 -28.10 -15.98 -3.97
CA GLN A 483 -27.58 -15.82 -5.33
C GLN A 483 -28.69 -16.06 -6.36
N GLY A 484 -28.53 -15.54 -7.58
CA GLY A 484 -29.54 -15.66 -8.65
C GLY A 484 -30.72 -14.69 -8.51
N LEU A 485 -30.57 -13.63 -7.72
CA LEU A 485 -31.53 -12.54 -7.61
C LEU A 485 -31.47 -11.65 -8.87
N ARG A 486 -32.53 -10.89 -9.14
CA ARG A 486 -32.69 -10.16 -10.41
C ARG A 486 -32.62 -8.64 -10.21
N GLY A 487 -31.43 -8.09 -10.41
CA GLY A 487 -31.21 -6.66 -10.48
C GLY A 487 -31.41 -5.96 -9.14
N ILE A 488 -30.61 -6.32 -8.13
CA ILE A 488 -30.62 -5.60 -6.86
C ILE A 488 -30.00 -4.21 -7.06
N THR A 489 -30.73 -3.16 -6.68
CA THR A 489 -30.27 -1.76 -6.86
C THR A 489 -30.16 -0.94 -5.58
N SER A 490 -30.80 -1.39 -4.50
CA SER A 490 -30.87 -0.65 -3.23
C SER A 490 -31.36 -1.54 -2.09
N SER A 491 -31.04 -1.14 -0.88
CA SER A 491 -31.53 -1.75 0.36
C SER A 491 -31.85 -0.67 1.40
N GLY A 492 -32.62 -1.03 2.42
CA GLY A 492 -32.85 -0.21 3.59
C GLY A 492 -33.08 -1.10 4.80
N VAL A 493 -32.77 -0.56 5.98
CA VAL A 493 -32.81 -1.32 7.23
C VAL A 493 -33.89 -0.75 8.14
N THR A 494 -34.64 -1.64 8.78
CA THR A 494 -35.68 -1.29 9.75
C THR A 494 -35.08 -1.05 11.13
N LYS A 495 -35.84 -0.39 12.02
CA LYS A 495 -35.43 -0.17 13.42
C LYS A 495 -35.16 -1.48 14.18
N THR A 496 -35.84 -2.57 13.80
CA THR A 496 -35.68 -3.93 14.35
C THR A 496 -34.44 -4.66 13.81
N GLY A 497 -33.84 -4.18 12.71
CA GLY A 497 -32.68 -4.80 12.07
C GLY A 497 -33.00 -5.73 10.90
N GLU A 498 -34.26 -5.90 10.54
CA GLU A 498 -34.66 -6.55 9.28
C GLU A 498 -34.17 -5.71 8.09
N VAL A 499 -33.70 -6.38 7.04
CA VAL A 499 -33.13 -5.71 5.85
C VAL A 499 -34.05 -5.90 4.65
N LEU A 500 -34.56 -4.80 4.13
CA LEU A 500 -35.39 -4.77 2.93
C LEU A 500 -34.52 -4.45 1.71
N PHE A 501 -34.79 -5.11 0.58
CA PHE A 501 -34.03 -4.88 -0.66
C PHE A 501 -34.92 -5.03 -1.91
N LEU A 502 -34.60 -4.22 -2.92
CA LEU A 502 -35.35 -4.12 -4.16
C LEU A 502 -34.71 -4.98 -5.25
N GLU A 503 -35.43 -5.99 -5.75
CA GLU A 503 -35.13 -6.63 -7.04
C GLU A 503 -35.88 -5.86 -8.13
N ALA A 504 -35.20 -4.90 -8.77
CA ALA A 504 -35.82 -3.98 -9.72
C ALA A 504 -36.32 -4.71 -10.99
N ASP A 505 -35.53 -5.63 -11.54
CA ASP A 505 -35.89 -6.40 -12.75
C ASP A 505 -37.05 -7.39 -12.52
N ALA A 506 -37.37 -7.68 -11.25
CA ALA A 506 -38.51 -8.48 -10.84
C ALA A 506 -39.66 -7.65 -10.24
N ASN A 507 -39.53 -6.31 -10.20
CA ASN A 507 -40.50 -5.36 -9.65
C ASN A 507 -41.06 -5.74 -8.25
N LYS A 508 -40.20 -6.21 -7.34
CA LYS A 508 -40.60 -6.67 -6.01
C LYS A 508 -39.61 -6.20 -4.93
N ILE A 509 -40.10 -6.07 -3.70
CA ILE A 509 -39.26 -5.86 -2.52
C ILE A 509 -39.26 -7.15 -1.70
N LEU A 510 -38.07 -7.61 -1.34
CA LEU A 510 -37.86 -8.73 -0.45
C LEU A 510 -37.36 -8.24 0.91
N ARG A 511 -37.49 -9.11 1.92
CA ARG A 511 -37.04 -8.90 3.29
C ARG A 511 -36.16 -10.06 3.72
N TYR A 512 -34.98 -9.74 4.24
CA TYR A 512 -34.20 -10.63 5.09
C TYR A 512 -34.62 -10.39 6.55
N ASP A 513 -35.19 -11.40 7.21
CA ASP A 513 -35.68 -11.33 8.59
C ASP A 513 -34.59 -11.60 9.65
N LEU A 514 -34.94 -11.58 10.93
CA LEU A 514 -33.97 -11.75 12.04
C LEU A 514 -33.59 -13.21 12.26
N GLU A 515 -34.46 -14.13 11.85
CA GLU A 515 -34.27 -15.59 11.83
C GLU A 515 -33.33 -16.03 10.69
N GLY A 516 -33.21 -15.20 9.65
CA GLY A 516 -32.29 -15.33 8.53
C GLY A 516 -32.91 -15.82 7.23
N ASN A 517 -34.24 -15.81 7.11
CA ASN A 517 -34.96 -16.17 5.90
C ASN A 517 -35.12 -14.96 4.97
N ILE A 518 -35.27 -15.23 3.68
CA ILE A 518 -35.70 -14.23 2.69
C ILE A 518 -37.19 -14.45 2.41
N THR A 519 -38.00 -13.43 2.70
CA THR A 519 -39.45 -13.42 2.49
C THR A 519 -39.86 -12.31 1.53
N LEU A 520 -41.03 -12.46 0.88
CA LEU A 520 -41.61 -11.41 0.05
C LEU A 520 -42.19 -10.30 0.94
N PHE A 521 -41.81 -9.05 0.69
CA PHE A 521 -42.40 -7.89 1.36
C PHE A 521 -43.53 -7.28 0.51
N THR A 522 -43.28 -6.95 -0.76
CA THR A 522 -44.34 -6.60 -1.73
C THR A 522 -44.08 -7.20 -3.12
N PRO A 523 -45.09 -7.81 -3.77
CA PRO A 523 -45.01 -8.31 -5.14
C PRO A 523 -45.04 -7.21 -6.22
N ASN A 524 -45.31 -5.95 -5.83
CA ASN A 524 -45.24 -4.80 -6.72
C ASN A 524 -44.45 -3.67 -6.04
N ALA A 525 -43.32 -3.31 -6.64
CA ALA A 525 -42.44 -2.21 -6.23
C ALA A 525 -42.66 -0.93 -7.06
N GLU A 526 -43.76 -0.82 -7.81
CA GLU A 526 -44.11 0.36 -8.63
C GLU A 526 -43.07 0.73 -9.70
N GLN A 527 -42.39 -0.28 -10.27
CA GLN A 527 -41.27 -0.12 -11.20
C GLN A 527 -40.17 0.77 -10.63
N ALA A 528 -39.90 0.63 -9.34
CA ALA A 528 -38.84 1.34 -8.65
C ALA A 528 -37.46 0.94 -9.15
N SER A 529 -36.57 1.92 -9.17
CA SER A 529 -35.14 1.77 -9.39
C SER A 529 -34.31 1.95 -8.12
N CYS A 530 -34.89 2.54 -7.07
CA CYS A 530 -34.28 2.65 -5.76
C CYS A 530 -35.33 2.70 -4.64
N MET A 531 -34.93 2.37 -3.41
CA MET A 531 -35.76 2.46 -2.20
C MET A 531 -34.95 2.90 -0.97
N CYS A 532 -35.64 3.40 0.06
CA CYS A 532 -35.10 3.55 1.41
C CYS A 532 -36.20 3.35 2.47
N VAL A 533 -35.83 3.20 3.74
CA VAL A 533 -36.74 2.98 4.87
C VAL A 533 -36.82 4.25 5.72
N GLY A 534 -38.05 4.68 6.05
CA GLY A 534 -38.33 5.84 6.89
C GLY A 534 -38.21 5.58 8.38
N ALA A 535 -38.34 6.64 9.19
CA ALA A 535 -38.10 6.59 10.62
C ALA A 535 -39.19 5.82 11.40
N GLN A 536 -40.37 5.64 10.80
CA GLN A 536 -41.53 4.96 11.36
C GLN A 536 -41.75 3.57 10.72
N GLY A 537 -40.85 3.15 9.82
CA GLY A 537 -40.91 1.86 9.13
C GLY A 537 -41.70 1.88 7.82
N GLU A 538 -42.09 3.06 7.33
CA GLU A 538 -42.53 3.20 5.94
C GLU A 538 -41.38 2.91 4.96
N ILE A 539 -41.73 2.68 3.70
CA ILE A 539 -40.77 2.52 2.62
C ILE A 539 -41.00 3.62 1.60
N TYR A 540 -39.94 4.30 1.19
CA TYR A 540 -39.98 5.20 0.05
C TYR A 540 -39.41 4.48 -1.17
N VAL A 541 -40.12 4.53 -2.29
CA VAL A 541 -39.69 3.94 -3.56
C VAL A 541 -39.62 5.01 -4.64
N GLY A 542 -38.58 4.96 -5.47
CA GLY A 542 -38.33 5.94 -6.52
C GLY A 542 -38.11 5.27 -7.87
N SER A 543 -38.79 5.73 -8.90
CA SER A 543 -38.73 5.15 -10.26
C SER A 543 -38.12 6.12 -11.27
N LYS A 544 -36.97 5.74 -11.85
CA LYS A 544 -36.36 6.46 -12.98
C LYS A 544 -37.29 6.58 -14.19
N THR A 545 -38.09 5.55 -14.45
CA THR A 545 -38.93 5.47 -15.65
C THR A 545 -40.16 6.39 -15.57
N SER A 546 -40.85 6.42 -14.41
CA SER A 546 -42.03 7.27 -14.22
C SER A 546 -41.69 8.65 -13.65
N GLY A 547 -40.48 8.84 -13.12
CA GLY A 547 -40.08 10.07 -12.43
C GLY A 547 -40.83 10.31 -11.12
N LYS A 548 -41.46 9.29 -10.53
CA LYS A 548 -42.23 9.40 -9.29
C LYS A 548 -41.45 8.88 -8.09
N ILE A 549 -41.67 9.53 -6.94
CA ILE A 549 -41.32 9.02 -5.62
C ILE A 549 -42.63 8.77 -4.85
N LEU A 550 -42.78 7.56 -4.32
CA LEU A 550 -43.96 7.12 -3.58
C LEU A 550 -43.56 6.73 -2.16
N LYS A 551 -44.49 6.93 -1.22
CA LYS A 551 -44.48 6.33 0.12
C LYS A 551 -45.35 5.08 0.11
N ILE A 552 -44.84 4.00 0.68
CA ILE A 552 -45.57 2.77 1.01
C ILE A 552 -45.61 2.69 2.53
N GLU A 553 -46.79 2.83 3.11
CA GLU A 553 -47.00 2.73 4.56
C GLU A 553 -46.89 1.26 5.02
N SER A 554 -46.72 1.05 6.33
CA SER A 554 -46.58 -0.30 6.91
C SER A 554 -47.84 -1.19 6.77
N ASN A 555 -49.00 -0.60 6.49
CA ASN A 555 -50.24 -1.29 6.12
C ASN A 555 -50.33 -1.64 4.60
N GLY A 556 -49.34 -1.25 3.80
CA GLY A 556 -49.31 -1.42 2.34
C GLY A 556 -50.01 -0.33 1.53
N GLU A 557 -50.55 0.72 2.17
CA GLU A 557 -51.12 1.89 1.51
C GLU A 557 -50.05 2.68 0.75
N ARG A 558 -50.43 3.30 -0.37
CA ARG A 558 -49.51 3.94 -1.32
C ARG A 558 -49.92 5.37 -1.58
N SER A 559 -48.99 6.30 -1.45
CA SER A 559 -49.20 7.72 -1.80
C SER A 559 -48.03 8.26 -2.63
N VAL A 560 -48.32 9.07 -3.65
CA VAL A 560 -47.29 9.78 -4.42
C VAL A 560 -46.83 11.01 -3.63
N LEU A 561 -45.53 11.12 -3.36
CA LEU A 561 -44.94 12.28 -2.68
C LEU A 561 -44.55 13.39 -3.64
N VAL A 562 -43.97 13.02 -4.78
CA VAL A 562 -43.59 13.97 -5.84
C VAL A 562 -43.45 13.26 -7.19
N GLU A 563 -43.72 14.00 -8.26
CA GLU A 563 -43.55 13.58 -9.65
C GLU A 563 -42.51 14.44 -10.38
N GLY A 564 -41.99 13.96 -11.51
CA GLY A 564 -40.96 14.66 -12.29
C GLY A 564 -39.61 14.77 -11.57
N LEU A 565 -39.25 13.77 -10.76
CA LEU A 565 -37.93 13.58 -10.16
C LEU A 565 -37.52 12.09 -10.26
N PRO A 566 -36.88 11.67 -11.36
CA PRO A 566 -36.35 10.31 -11.53
C PRO A 566 -35.09 10.10 -10.67
N PRO A 567 -35.13 9.28 -9.60
CA PRO A 567 -34.04 9.24 -8.62
C PRO A 567 -33.05 8.09 -8.87
N GLN A 568 -31.77 8.32 -8.58
CA GLN A 568 -30.73 7.29 -8.56
C GLN A 568 -30.71 6.54 -7.23
N GLN A 569 -30.69 7.26 -6.10
CA GLN A 569 -30.83 6.75 -4.74
C GLN A 569 -31.74 7.68 -3.92
N LEU A 570 -32.27 7.16 -2.82
CA LEU A 570 -33.07 7.89 -1.83
C LEU A 570 -32.44 7.74 -0.44
N LEU A 571 -32.50 8.79 0.37
CA LEU A 571 -32.11 8.80 1.78
C LEU A 571 -33.22 9.46 2.59
N ALA A 572 -33.82 8.70 3.51
CA ALA A 572 -34.80 9.25 4.45
C ALA A 572 -34.10 9.86 5.66
N MET A 573 -34.56 11.05 6.07
CA MET A 573 -34.10 11.75 7.26
C MET A 573 -35.05 11.50 8.44
N PRO A 574 -34.58 11.64 9.70
CA PRO A 574 -35.43 11.46 10.89
C PRO A 574 -36.61 12.43 11.02
N ASP A 575 -36.61 13.55 10.29
CA ASP A 575 -37.72 14.51 10.23
C ASP A 575 -38.79 14.16 9.15
N GLY A 576 -38.63 13.03 8.46
CA GLY A 576 -39.51 12.58 7.39
C GLY A 576 -39.26 13.25 6.03
N SER A 577 -38.25 14.13 5.91
CA SER A 577 -37.78 14.61 4.61
C SER A 577 -36.89 13.58 3.91
N LEU A 578 -36.78 13.68 2.57
CA LEU A 578 -35.94 12.81 1.76
C LEU A 578 -34.87 13.64 1.04
N TYR A 579 -33.65 13.13 0.98
CA TYR A 579 -32.70 13.50 -0.07
C TYR A 579 -32.75 12.47 -1.19
N ALA A 580 -32.61 12.94 -2.43
CA ALA A 580 -32.58 12.10 -3.63
C ALA A 580 -31.46 12.56 -4.56
N THR A 581 -30.67 11.62 -5.08
CA THR A 581 -29.74 11.89 -6.19
C THR A 581 -30.45 11.72 -7.53
N SER A 582 -30.04 12.45 -8.56
CA SER A 582 -30.49 12.22 -9.93
C SER A 582 -29.41 12.52 -10.97
N ASN A 583 -29.45 11.76 -12.07
CA ASN A 583 -28.56 11.89 -13.22
C ASN A 583 -29.35 12.10 -14.53
N ASP A 584 -30.65 12.37 -14.47
CA ASP A 584 -31.46 12.62 -15.68
C ASP A 584 -31.08 13.96 -16.31
N ALA A 585 -30.67 13.91 -17.58
CA ALA A 585 -30.23 15.07 -18.36
C ALA A 585 -31.35 16.09 -18.68
N LYS A 586 -32.62 15.76 -18.42
CA LYS A 586 -33.77 16.67 -18.53
C LYS A 586 -33.95 17.55 -17.29
N LEU A 587 -33.38 17.16 -16.15
CA LEU A 587 -33.36 18.02 -14.97
C LEU A 587 -32.33 19.13 -15.17
N LYS A 588 -32.55 20.25 -14.49
CA LYS A 588 -31.55 21.32 -14.41
C LYS A 588 -30.29 20.77 -13.75
N ASP A 589 -29.16 20.85 -14.43
CA ASP A 589 -27.82 20.42 -13.98
C ASP A 589 -27.77 18.94 -13.53
N SER A 590 -27.28 18.05 -14.41
CA SER A 590 -27.13 16.62 -14.10
C SER A 590 -26.10 16.35 -12.98
N GLY A 591 -26.18 15.16 -12.37
CA GLY A 591 -25.42 14.81 -11.18
C GLY A 591 -25.81 15.68 -9.98
N SER A 592 -27.11 15.72 -9.68
CA SER A 592 -27.72 16.62 -8.70
C SER A 592 -28.30 15.93 -7.48
N ILE A 593 -28.36 16.70 -6.38
CA ILE A 593 -29.00 16.31 -5.12
C ILE A 593 -30.24 17.18 -4.93
N TRP A 594 -31.34 16.54 -4.55
CA TRP A 594 -32.65 17.15 -4.36
C TRP A 594 -33.16 16.86 -2.96
N LEU A 595 -33.74 17.87 -2.31
CA LEU A 595 -34.51 17.75 -1.08
C LEU A 595 -36.00 17.63 -1.43
N VAL A 596 -36.68 16.61 -0.89
CA VAL A 596 -38.13 16.47 -0.92
C VAL A 596 -38.65 16.65 0.51
N LYS A 597 -39.36 17.75 0.75
CA LYS A 597 -39.89 18.11 2.08
C LYS A 597 -41.28 18.70 1.93
N ALA A 598 -42.24 18.22 2.72
CA ALA A 598 -43.66 18.61 2.66
C ALA A 598 -44.25 18.61 1.22
N GLY A 599 -44.00 17.54 0.45
CA GLY A 599 -44.49 17.39 -0.95
C GLY A 599 -43.77 18.26 -2.00
N LYS A 600 -42.84 19.13 -1.60
CA LYS A 600 -42.07 19.99 -2.52
C LYS A 600 -40.68 19.41 -2.78
N LYS A 601 -40.30 19.27 -4.05
CA LYS A 601 -38.91 19.03 -4.47
C LYS A 601 -38.14 20.35 -4.68
N THR A 602 -36.91 20.41 -4.19
CA THR A 602 -35.99 21.53 -4.36
C THR A 602 -34.59 21.00 -4.66
N GLN A 603 -33.94 21.49 -5.71
CA GLN A 603 -32.54 21.16 -5.98
C GLN A 603 -31.64 21.85 -4.95
N VAL A 604 -30.76 21.09 -4.31
CA VAL A 604 -29.86 21.58 -3.25
C VAL A 604 -28.38 21.49 -3.60
N ASP A 605 -28.00 20.68 -4.60
CA ASP A 605 -26.65 20.62 -5.17
C ASP A 605 -26.65 20.10 -6.63
N SER A 606 -25.57 20.35 -7.37
CA SER A 606 -25.31 19.79 -8.71
C SER A 606 -23.82 19.66 -9.05
N GLY A 607 -23.53 19.04 -10.20
CA GLY A 607 -22.17 18.96 -10.75
C GLY A 607 -21.30 17.81 -10.25
N LEU A 608 -21.90 16.77 -9.66
CA LEU A 608 -21.23 15.47 -9.53
C LEU A 608 -21.12 14.81 -10.92
N LYS A 609 -20.07 14.04 -11.23
CA LYS A 609 -20.01 13.33 -12.53
C LYS A 609 -21.09 12.24 -12.62
N TYR A 610 -21.38 11.59 -11.50
CA TYR A 610 -22.51 10.68 -11.33
C TYR A 610 -22.97 10.66 -9.88
N ALA A 611 -24.09 11.32 -9.57
CA ALA A 611 -24.64 11.37 -8.24
C ALA A 611 -25.24 9.99 -7.87
N SER A 612 -24.61 9.26 -6.95
CA SER A 612 -25.01 7.90 -6.57
C SER A 612 -25.54 7.83 -5.13
N GLY A 613 -24.82 7.22 -4.19
CA GLY A 613 -25.26 7.03 -2.80
C GLY A 613 -25.26 8.30 -1.97
N LEU A 614 -26.08 8.29 -0.93
CA LEU A 614 -26.21 9.34 0.08
C LEU A 614 -26.21 8.70 1.47
N ALA A 615 -25.56 9.33 2.45
CA ALA A 615 -25.71 9.01 3.87
C ALA A 615 -25.60 10.28 4.72
N TYR A 616 -26.24 10.31 5.89
CA TYR A 616 -26.09 11.39 6.87
C TYR A 616 -25.36 10.87 8.11
N ARG A 617 -24.52 11.71 8.73
CA ARG A 617 -23.74 11.34 9.92
C ARG A 617 -24.65 11.28 11.16
N PRO A 618 -24.41 10.44 12.19
CA PRO A 618 -25.36 10.27 13.31
C PRO A 618 -25.71 11.53 14.12
N ASP A 619 -24.90 12.60 14.01
CA ASP A 619 -25.13 13.93 14.57
C ASP A 619 -25.90 14.89 13.64
N GLN A 620 -26.38 14.38 12.50
CA GLN A 620 -27.42 14.93 11.60
C GLN A 620 -27.14 16.29 10.94
N TRP A 621 -25.95 16.87 11.10
CA TRP A 621 -25.57 18.13 10.44
C TRP A 621 -24.68 17.93 9.20
N LEU A 622 -24.17 16.71 8.96
CA LEU A 622 -23.42 16.37 7.74
C LEU A 622 -24.21 15.40 6.84
N LEU A 623 -24.29 15.76 5.57
CA LEU A 623 -24.65 14.86 4.46
C LEU A 623 -23.37 14.47 3.72
N SER A 624 -23.30 13.22 3.29
CA SER A 624 -22.27 12.71 2.37
C SER A 624 -22.90 12.17 1.10
N ALA A 625 -22.23 12.38 -0.03
CA ALA A 625 -22.68 11.90 -1.34
C ALA A 625 -21.52 11.28 -2.13
N ALA A 626 -21.76 10.15 -2.79
CA ALA A 626 -20.79 9.56 -3.70
C ALA A 626 -20.89 10.21 -5.09
N ASP A 627 -19.74 10.49 -5.69
CA ASP A 627 -19.60 10.74 -7.12
C ASP A 627 -19.06 9.47 -7.79
N GLY A 628 -19.99 8.59 -8.17
CA GLY A 628 -19.74 7.22 -8.63
C GLY A 628 -19.03 7.08 -9.98
N ARG A 629 -18.62 8.19 -10.60
CA ARG A 629 -17.69 8.23 -11.76
C ARG A 629 -16.40 8.98 -11.45
N SER A 630 -15.97 8.86 -10.20
CA SER A 630 -14.75 9.46 -9.67
C SER A 630 -14.18 8.64 -8.50
N LYS A 631 -13.13 9.17 -7.86
CA LYS A 631 -12.58 8.65 -6.60
C LYS A 631 -13.01 9.46 -5.36
N TRP A 632 -14.04 10.29 -5.49
CA TRP A 632 -14.44 11.26 -4.47
C TRP A 632 -15.80 10.92 -3.85
N GLY A 633 -15.84 10.88 -2.52
CA GLY A 633 -17.05 11.20 -1.76
C GLY A 633 -17.02 12.67 -1.34
N TYR A 634 -18.17 13.32 -1.42
CA TYR A 634 -18.34 14.72 -1.02
C TYR A 634 -18.98 14.82 0.36
N SER A 635 -18.59 15.84 1.12
CA SER A 635 -19.21 16.23 2.38
C SER A 635 -19.95 17.56 2.22
N PHE A 636 -21.07 17.73 2.93
CA PHE A 636 -21.89 18.93 2.95
C PHE A 636 -22.42 19.19 4.36
N GLN A 637 -22.45 20.45 4.76
CA GLN A 637 -23.20 20.87 5.93
C GLN A 637 -24.68 21.07 5.57
N ILE A 638 -25.56 20.43 6.36
CA ILE A 638 -27.01 20.56 6.30
C ILE A 638 -27.44 21.78 7.14
N ARG A 639 -28.21 22.70 6.56
CA ARG A 639 -28.89 23.78 7.29
C ARG A 639 -30.23 23.31 7.87
N SER A 640 -30.80 24.08 8.79
CA SER A 640 -32.10 23.80 9.42
C SER A 640 -33.29 23.72 8.44
N ASP A 641 -33.19 24.34 7.28
CA ASP A 641 -34.18 24.23 6.18
C ASP A 641 -33.96 22.99 5.28
N GLY A 642 -32.85 22.27 5.46
CA GLY A 642 -32.41 21.15 4.64
C GLY A 642 -31.57 21.54 3.42
N SER A 643 -31.27 22.82 3.20
CA SER A 643 -30.34 23.25 2.14
C SER A 643 -28.90 22.87 2.49
N LEU A 644 -28.09 22.63 1.46
CA LEU A 644 -26.70 22.19 1.59
C LEU A 644 -25.74 23.35 1.38
N ILE A 645 -24.69 23.42 2.19
CA ILE A 645 -23.58 24.38 2.06
C ILE A 645 -22.23 23.70 2.34
N ASN A 646 -21.15 24.43 2.09
CA ASN A 646 -19.78 23.99 2.42
C ASN A 646 -19.43 22.63 1.77
N LYS A 647 -19.81 22.48 0.50
CA LYS A 647 -19.49 21.31 -0.33
C LYS A 647 -17.98 21.15 -0.47
N GLU A 648 -17.46 19.98 -0.08
CA GLU A 648 -16.04 19.66 -0.19
C GLU A 648 -15.80 18.25 -0.75
N LYS A 649 -14.74 18.08 -1.53
CA LYS A 649 -14.21 16.76 -1.93
C LYS A 649 -13.44 16.19 -0.75
N PHE A 650 -14.14 15.42 0.08
CA PHE A 650 -13.69 15.11 1.43
C PHE A 650 -13.16 13.67 1.56
N PHE A 651 -13.88 12.70 0.99
CA PHE A 651 -13.49 11.30 1.06
C PHE A 651 -12.68 10.90 -0.16
N TRP A 652 -11.44 10.43 0.04
CA TRP A 652 -10.56 9.95 -1.02
C TRP A 652 -10.60 8.41 -1.07
N LEU A 653 -11.14 7.88 -2.16
CA LEU A 653 -11.33 6.45 -2.40
C LEU A 653 -10.20 5.88 -3.26
N HIS A 654 -9.85 4.62 -3.00
CA HIS A 654 -8.94 3.85 -3.84
C HIS A 654 -9.65 3.35 -5.10
N VAL A 655 -8.89 3.24 -6.19
CA VAL A 655 -9.36 2.85 -7.53
C VAL A 655 -8.51 1.65 -8.01
N PRO A 656 -9.12 0.56 -8.52
CA PRO A 656 -8.38 -0.55 -9.14
C PRO A 656 -7.61 -0.12 -10.41
N ASP A 657 -6.47 -0.76 -10.70
CA ASP A 657 -5.56 -0.45 -11.84
C ASP A 657 -6.23 -0.42 -13.22
N TRP A 658 -7.35 -1.14 -13.40
CA TRP A 658 -8.08 -1.24 -14.66
C TRP A 658 -9.39 -0.44 -14.70
N GLU A 659 -9.72 0.29 -13.63
CA GLU A 659 -10.94 1.09 -13.51
C GLU A 659 -10.61 2.59 -13.60
N ASP A 660 -11.46 3.37 -14.27
CA ASP A 660 -11.31 4.83 -14.36
C ASP A 660 -11.81 5.56 -13.09
N ASP A 661 -12.55 4.86 -12.23
CA ASP A 661 -13.19 5.40 -11.03
C ASP A 661 -13.33 4.36 -9.90
N SER A 662 -13.82 4.80 -8.74
CA SER A 662 -14.03 3.91 -7.59
C SER A 662 -15.31 3.08 -7.69
N GLY A 663 -16.21 3.37 -8.64
CA GLY A 663 -17.52 2.73 -8.71
C GLY A 663 -18.40 2.99 -7.49
N ALA A 664 -18.20 4.10 -6.78
CA ALA A 664 -18.91 4.39 -5.53
C ALA A 664 -20.43 4.45 -5.74
N GLU A 665 -21.17 3.51 -5.15
CA GLU A 665 -22.64 3.45 -5.21
C GLU A 665 -23.25 3.77 -3.84
N SER A 666 -24.00 2.86 -3.19
CA SER A 666 -24.61 3.13 -1.88
C SER A 666 -23.56 3.26 -0.76
N MET A 667 -23.93 4.01 0.27
CA MET A 667 -23.10 4.26 1.45
C MET A 667 -23.97 4.28 2.72
N CYS A 668 -23.35 4.01 3.87
CA CYS A 668 -23.99 4.17 5.17
C CYS A 668 -22.96 4.59 6.22
N TYR A 669 -23.35 5.48 7.14
CA TYR A 669 -22.56 5.75 8.32
C TYR A 669 -22.71 4.63 9.35
N THR A 670 -21.67 4.45 10.14
CA THR A 670 -21.71 3.69 11.39
C THR A 670 -22.00 4.62 12.55
N LYS A 671 -22.54 4.07 13.65
CA LYS A 671 -22.69 4.77 14.93
C LYS A 671 -21.34 5.21 15.52
N GLU A 672 -20.29 4.46 15.23
CA GLU A 672 -18.92 4.67 15.70
C GLU A 672 -18.18 5.78 14.94
N GLY A 673 -18.72 6.28 13.82
CA GLY A 673 -18.16 7.40 13.06
C GLY A 673 -17.78 7.06 11.61
N PRO A 674 -17.10 5.93 11.31
CA PRO A 674 -16.73 5.57 9.93
C PRO A 674 -17.89 5.55 8.93
N LEU A 675 -17.61 6.03 7.73
CA LEU A 675 -18.51 5.96 6.56
C LEU A 675 -18.14 4.74 5.72
N LEU A 676 -19.08 3.80 5.54
CA LEU A 676 -18.93 2.63 4.68
C LEU A 676 -19.49 2.92 3.28
N ILE A 677 -18.73 2.62 2.24
CA ILE A 677 -19.08 2.90 0.85
C ILE A 677 -18.88 1.64 -0.01
N ALA A 678 -19.89 1.27 -0.79
CA ALA A 678 -19.80 0.22 -1.80
C ALA A 678 -18.99 0.71 -3.02
N THR A 679 -17.90 0.02 -3.36
CA THR A 679 -16.97 0.39 -4.45
C THR A 679 -16.52 -0.85 -5.24
N HIS A 680 -15.79 -0.67 -6.35
CA HIS A 680 -15.17 -1.77 -7.10
C HIS A 680 -14.17 -2.60 -6.27
N PHE A 681 -13.49 -1.99 -5.28
CA PHE A 681 -12.59 -2.71 -4.36
C PHE A 681 -13.32 -3.47 -3.23
N GLY A 682 -14.66 -3.46 -3.20
CA GLY A 682 -15.47 -3.93 -2.07
C GLY A 682 -15.94 -2.77 -1.19
N VAL A 683 -16.10 -3.01 0.11
CA VAL A 683 -16.52 -1.97 1.06
C VAL A 683 -15.30 -1.17 1.51
N GLN A 684 -15.22 0.10 1.12
CA GLN A 684 -14.22 1.04 1.64
C GLN A 684 -14.81 1.74 2.87
N ALA A 685 -14.06 1.79 3.97
CA ALA A 685 -14.42 2.55 5.16
C ALA A 685 -13.52 3.78 5.29
N CYS A 686 -14.14 4.96 5.28
CA CYS A 686 -13.48 6.24 5.50
C CYS A 686 -13.63 6.66 6.97
N ALA A 687 -12.57 7.26 7.52
CA ALA A 687 -12.64 7.95 8.80
C ALA A 687 -13.45 9.24 8.71
N ASP A 688 -13.83 9.78 9.86
CA ASP A 688 -14.64 11.01 9.99
C ASP A 688 -13.90 12.28 9.55
N ASP A 689 -12.57 12.23 9.46
CA ASP A 689 -11.69 13.26 8.90
C ASP A 689 -11.36 13.06 7.39
N GLY A 690 -11.99 12.06 6.73
CA GLY A 690 -11.96 11.89 5.28
C GLY A 690 -11.13 10.72 4.68
N PRO A 691 -9.98 10.28 5.23
CA PRO A 691 -9.16 9.27 4.56
C PRO A 691 -9.78 7.87 4.61
N THR A 692 -9.72 7.14 3.50
CA THR A 692 -10.01 5.69 3.49
C THR A 692 -8.93 4.95 4.29
N GLN A 693 -9.37 4.26 5.36
CA GLN A 693 -8.52 3.52 6.28
C GLN A 693 -8.65 1.99 6.14
N VAL A 694 -9.82 1.49 5.71
CA VAL A 694 -10.09 0.05 5.61
C VAL A 694 -10.74 -0.30 4.28
N ILE A 695 -10.40 -1.47 3.72
CA ILE A 695 -10.97 -2.03 2.51
C ILE A 695 -11.33 -3.50 2.75
N LEU A 696 -12.61 -3.85 2.63
CA LEU A 696 -13.14 -5.20 2.80
C LEU A 696 -13.60 -5.76 1.44
N PRO A 697 -12.75 -6.52 0.71
CA PRO A 697 -13.12 -7.11 -0.57
C PRO A 697 -14.19 -8.20 -0.40
N LEU A 698 -14.98 -8.45 -1.45
CA LEU A 698 -15.83 -9.66 -1.52
C LEU A 698 -15.01 -10.89 -1.92
N PRO A 699 -15.37 -12.11 -1.47
CA PRO A 699 -14.66 -13.34 -1.83
C PRO A 699 -14.64 -13.63 -3.33
N ASP A 700 -15.72 -13.28 -4.05
CA ASP A 700 -15.83 -13.48 -5.50
C ASP A 700 -15.45 -12.24 -6.32
N ARG A 701 -15.11 -11.13 -5.63
CA ARG A 701 -14.77 -9.82 -6.22
C ARG A 701 -15.85 -9.24 -7.15
N SER A 702 -17.11 -9.66 -6.99
CA SER A 702 -18.24 -9.05 -7.70
C SER A 702 -18.37 -7.56 -7.38
N ARG A 703 -18.74 -6.74 -8.37
CA ARG A 703 -19.04 -5.32 -8.16
C ARG A 703 -20.14 -5.14 -7.11
N LEU A 704 -19.85 -4.36 -6.08
CA LEU A 704 -20.86 -3.94 -5.12
C LEU A 704 -21.69 -2.78 -5.66
N LEU A 705 -22.99 -2.85 -5.39
CA LEU A 705 -23.98 -1.82 -5.71
C LEU A 705 -24.59 -1.20 -4.43
N GLY A 706 -24.50 -1.89 -3.29
CA GLY A 706 -24.92 -1.33 -2.02
C GLY A 706 -24.32 -2.01 -0.80
N VAL A 707 -24.38 -1.29 0.31
CA VAL A 707 -23.93 -1.69 1.64
C VAL A 707 -24.89 -1.16 2.69
N CYS A 708 -25.21 -1.97 3.70
CA CYS A 708 -25.94 -1.53 4.89
C CYS A 708 -25.59 -2.39 6.11
N LEU A 709 -25.99 -1.93 7.30
CA LEU A 709 -25.77 -2.60 8.57
C LEU A 709 -27.12 -2.91 9.22
N GLY A 710 -27.37 -4.18 9.51
CA GLY A 710 -28.63 -4.69 10.05
C GLY A 710 -28.41 -5.86 11.02
N GLY A 711 -29.42 -6.73 11.14
CA GLY A 711 -29.51 -7.71 12.22
C GLY A 711 -29.95 -7.09 13.54
N LYS A 712 -30.32 -7.93 14.51
CA LYS A 712 -30.95 -7.52 15.78
C LYS A 712 -30.21 -6.39 16.53
N ASP A 713 -28.88 -6.43 16.50
CA ASP A 713 -28.02 -5.47 17.18
C ASP A 713 -27.47 -4.38 16.24
N GLN A 714 -27.89 -4.38 14.96
CA GLN A 714 -27.42 -3.52 13.86
C GLN A 714 -25.93 -3.71 13.50
N ASP A 715 -25.33 -4.84 13.87
CA ASP A 715 -23.90 -5.19 13.78
C ASP A 715 -23.57 -6.18 12.64
N THR A 716 -24.52 -6.45 11.75
CA THR A 716 -24.36 -7.36 10.62
C THR A 716 -24.23 -6.57 9.33
N LEU A 717 -23.03 -6.55 8.76
CA LEU A 717 -22.72 -5.86 7.51
C LEU A 717 -23.25 -6.69 6.34
N PHE A 718 -24.16 -6.12 5.56
CA PHE A 718 -24.67 -6.68 4.31
C PHE A 718 -24.05 -5.95 3.12
N ALA A 719 -23.69 -6.71 2.09
CA ALA A 719 -23.14 -6.19 0.84
C ALA A 719 -23.85 -6.83 -0.36
N PHE A 720 -24.28 -5.99 -1.30
CA PHE A 720 -25.19 -6.35 -2.38
C PHE A 720 -24.49 -6.22 -3.74
N THR A 721 -24.53 -7.27 -4.55
CA THR A 721 -24.21 -7.23 -5.98
C THR A 721 -25.52 -7.16 -6.76
N SER A 722 -25.50 -7.18 -8.09
CA SER A 722 -26.72 -7.26 -8.90
C SER A 722 -27.57 -8.52 -8.67
N ASP A 723 -26.94 -9.61 -8.22
CA ASP A 723 -27.49 -10.98 -8.21
C ASP A 723 -27.29 -11.74 -6.88
N LYS A 724 -26.45 -11.24 -5.97
CA LYS A 724 -26.05 -11.89 -4.71
C LYS A 724 -26.14 -10.95 -3.52
N ILE A 725 -26.29 -11.57 -2.35
CA ILE A 725 -26.21 -10.89 -1.05
C ILE A 725 -25.17 -11.61 -0.21
N TRP A 726 -24.22 -10.86 0.33
CA TRP A 726 -23.22 -11.32 1.29
C TRP A 726 -23.49 -10.68 2.66
N LYS A 727 -23.21 -11.41 3.75
CA LYS A 727 -23.24 -10.86 5.12
C LYS A 727 -22.00 -11.24 5.92
N ARG A 728 -21.61 -10.41 6.89
CA ARG A 728 -20.67 -10.77 7.97
C ARG A 728 -21.00 -10.02 9.25
N LYS A 729 -20.60 -10.55 10.40
CA LYS A 729 -20.65 -9.80 11.67
C LYS A 729 -19.45 -8.85 11.77
N VAL A 730 -19.68 -7.67 12.33
CA VAL A 730 -18.68 -6.60 12.52
C VAL A 730 -18.81 -5.99 13.92
N LYS A 731 -17.88 -5.12 14.30
CA LYS A 731 -17.86 -4.39 15.59
C LYS A 731 -18.61 -3.06 15.56
N VAL A 732 -18.95 -2.58 14.36
CA VAL A 732 -19.60 -1.29 14.12
C VAL A 732 -21.10 -1.48 13.87
N HIS A 733 -21.90 -0.49 14.25
CA HIS A 733 -23.36 -0.58 14.28
C HIS A 733 -24.00 0.38 13.27
N GLY A 734 -25.07 -0.06 12.63
CA GLY A 734 -25.81 0.68 11.63
C GLY A 734 -26.59 1.87 12.18
N VAL A 735 -26.83 2.85 11.31
CA VAL A 735 -27.82 3.91 11.51
C VAL A 735 -28.77 3.99 10.33
N GLY A 736 -30.00 4.44 10.57
CA GLY A 736 -31.02 4.70 9.56
C GLY A 736 -31.93 5.82 10.02
N ALA A 737 -32.97 6.19 9.25
CA ALA A 737 -33.87 7.30 9.60
C ALA A 737 -34.48 7.21 11.02
N PHE A 738 -34.62 6.00 11.56
CA PHE A 738 -35.08 5.75 12.93
C PHE A 738 -34.08 6.12 14.04
N THR A 739 -32.83 6.45 13.70
CA THR A 739 -31.76 6.77 14.65
C THR A 739 -31.93 8.21 15.17
N PRO A 740 -32.16 8.41 16.48
CA PRO A 740 -32.22 9.75 17.06
C PRO A 740 -30.85 10.43 17.00
N TRP A 741 -30.82 11.76 17.11
CA TRP A 741 -29.57 12.53 17.15
C TRP A 741 -28.62 12.00 18.22
N GLN A 742 -27.38 11.71 17.82
CA GLN A 742 -26.33 11.22 18.71
C GLN A 742 -25.00 11.89 18.37
N PRO A 743 -24.17 12.26 19.37
CA PRO A 743 -22.88 12.87 19.11
C PRO A 743 -21.93 11.86 18.44
N ALA A 744 -21.45 12.19 17.24
CA ALA A 744 -20.38 11.44 16.59
C ALA A 744 -19.09 11.56 17.43
N ARG A 745 -18.44 10.43 17.72
CA ARG A 745 -17.12 10.41 18.35
C ARG A 745 -16.08 10.28 17.24
N GLY A 746 -15.19 11.26 17.13
CA GLY A 746 -14.17 11.22 16.10
C GLY A 746 -13.19 10.07 16.30
N SER A 747 -12.76 9.48 15.19
CA SER A 747 -11.69 8.49 15.19
C SER A 747 -10.36 9.20 15.48
N LYS A 748 -9.62 8.71 16.48
CA LYS A 748 -8.23 9.16 16.67
C LYS A 748 -7.40 8.58 15.53
N LEU A 749 -6.54 9.38 14.90
CA LEU A 749 -5.51 8.92 13.93
C LEU A 749 -4.42 8.06 14.57
#